data_AF-A0AAD7XJA1-F1
#
_entry.id   AF-A0AAD7XJA1-F1
#
_cell.length_a   1.000
_cell.length_b   1.000
_cell.length_c   1.000
_cell.angle_alpha   90.00
_cell.angle_beta   90.00
_cell.angle_gamma   90.00
#
_symmetry.space_group_name_H-M   'P 1'
#
loop_
_entity.id
_entity.type
_entity.pdbx_description
1 polymer ?
#
loop_
_entity_poly.entity_id
_entity_poly.type
_entity_poly.pdbx_seq_one_letter_code
_entity_poly.pdbx_strand_id
1 'polypeptide(L)'
;MTDDDVEKQKAVLVEEDDEWLAALFNPNKGDISNLATLVVFVLGLLLRFYESPAAGVILAFGLFGFAGGVTNWLAVKMLFDRIPLLVGSGVIPRRFKDILLALKLMILDTFFDEQFLREYIAERSGELFETLDLKGRLEKAMTADGFDATLARKLEVLAETPDGQLVATLAPMFGGIDSMVPMIKPTLVAVGVELLNSLADNFDVTDVLDVAYVRSEIDRALDQRMTTLTPRKVKRMMSRVIRSHLGWLVVWGNVFGGVIGILSWLQRGYNTMLLRRSVRLLSTHSDAAAAACAEKLWESPTKLPAIPLVYISGEEMTRYAASLMMKHWIEPHVDTSAWEFFDLSCKARDVSNDKVLHDAVAAGAQLKAIFKEPTITPTAQQMAEFKLTKALPSPNGAMRRGWNGVTISRDTIHIEGIELGFKKPVLFERHAVGGEYGAGWREISKGRLITTFFPDDENAEPLIVDARRLSDSRNVAVVYHNPLDNVETLADHFFRRCLDANVTPYVVTKKTVFKWQEPFWAIHKEVFDAKYRHQFQERGLVPDGQLQHLISDAATMQIIRWTRGNFGMAAHNYDGDMLTDEVAQVHRSPGFITSNLVGKADDGSLIKEFEASHGTVADLWRAHLRGEPTSFNPLGMAEAMMGAISHAAHLRAGAGGELEVKDAYDKFVQSLRKALHNTFRYGQGTWDMAGKDAGLTTEAFIHKVGWRLGRYLANELDVEAGLEVPDAIKKPSVMLRRNVANIDIGKVKAMFAEYDTDANGSISLPEFEEMVVKLGVAPLKQDAEVVATRTKVQEKTVKV
;
A
#
# COMPACT_ATOMS: atom_id res chain seq x y z
N MET A 1 -54.93 13.59 6.30
CA MET A 1 -55.18 13.07 4.95
C MET A 1 -56.56 13.53 4.56
N THR A 2 -56.62 14.51 3.67
CA THR A 2 -57.86 15.02 3.08
C THR A 2 -58.29 14.11 1.93
N ASP A 3 -59.56 14.11 1.55
CA ASP A 3 -60.11 13.25 0.48
C ASP A 3 -59.36 13.40 -0.87
N ASP A 4 -58.74 14.56 -1.12
CA ASP A 4 -57.83 14.81 -2.25
C ASP A 4 -56.58 13.91 -2.29
N ASP A 5 -56.10 13.44 -1.13
CA ASP A 5 -54.94 12.54 -1.03
C ASP A 5 -55.32 11.10 -1.42
N VAL A 6 -56.59 10.73 -1.25
CA VAL A 6 -57.12 9.40 -1.58
C VAL A 6 -57.46 9.32 -3.09
N GLU A 7 -57.93 10.42 -3.68
CA GLU A 7 -58.22 10.47 -5.12
C GLU A 7 -56.94 10.50 -5.97
N LYS A 8 -55.88 11.21 -5.52
CA LYS A 8 -54.55 11.14 -6.16
C LYS A 8 -53.88 9.77 -6.03
N GLN A 9 -54.12 9.05 -4.94
CA GLN A 9 -53.66 7.66 -4.81
C GLN A 9 -54.45 6.70 -5.73
N LYS A 10 -55.74 6.94 -5.99
CA LYS A 10 -56.51 6.16 -6.96
C LYS A 10 -56.12 6.46 -8.41
N ALA A 11 -55.82 7.71 -8.76
CA ALA A 11 -55.37 8.05 -10.11
C ALA A 11 -54.02 7.42 -10.48
N VAL A 12 -53.10 7.28 -9.51
CA VAL A 12 -51.79 6.60 -9.72
C VAL A 12 -51.92 5.07 -9.86
N LEU A 13 -53.02 4.49 -9.36
CA LEU A 13 -53.28 3.04 -9.47
C LEU A 13 -53.98 2.65 -10.78
N VAL A 14 -54.55 3.60 -11.53
CA VAL A 14 -55.23 3.32 -12.80
C VAL A 14 -54.26 3.28 -13.99
N GLU A 15 -53.07 3.88 -13.90
CA GLU A 15 -52.01 3.71 -14.91
C GLU A 15 -51.21 2.40 -14.75
N GLU A 16 -51.38 1.63 -13.66
CA GLU A 16 -50.61 0.41 -13.39
C GLU A 16 -51.19 -0.87 -14.04
N ASP A 17 -52.43 -0.85 -14.55
CA ASP A 17 -53.08 -2.05 -15.12
C ASP A 17 -52.98 -2.20 -16.65
N ASP A 18 -52.47 -1.22 -17.39
CA ASP A 18 -52.29 -1.33 -18.86
C ASP A 18 -50.89 -1.84 -19.27
N GLU A 19 -49.88 -1.75 -18.41
CA GLU A 19 -48.50 -2.18 -18.74
C GLU A 19 -48.33 -3.72 -18.76
N TRP A 20 -49.10 -4.48 -17.98
CA TRP A 20 -49.01 -5.95 -18.00
C TRP A 20 -49.67 -6.57 -19.25
N LEU A 21 -50.71 -5.92 -19.77
CA LEU A 21 -51.33 -6.28 -21.05
C LEU A 21 -50.41 -5.93 -22.23
N ALA A 22 -49.70 -4.79 -22.17
CA ALA A 22 -48.68 -4.44 -23.16
C ALA A 22 -47.47 -5.42 -23.15
N ALA A 23 -47.11 -5.96 -21.99
CA ALA A 23 -46.04 -6.95 -21.85
C ALA A 23 -46.42 -8.35 -22.41
N LEU A 24 -47.71 -8.66 -22.50
CA LEU A 24 -48.23 -9.91 -23.09
C LEU A 24 -48.08 -9.96 -24.62
N PHE A 25 -47.96 -8.81 -25.29
CA PHE A 25 -47.95 -8.72 -26.76
C PHE A 25 -46.62 -8.25 -27.38
N ASN A 26 -45.56 -8.09 -26.58
CA ASN A 26 -44.24 -7.73 -27.11
C ASN A 26 -43.18 -8.76 -26.67
N PRO A 27 -43.04 -9.90 -27.39
CA PRO A 27 -42.16 -10.98 -26.98
C PRO A 27 -40.71 -10.51 -26.94
N ASN A 28 -40.07 -10.65 -25.77
CA ASN A 28 -38.66 -10.33 -25.60
C ASN A 28 -37.81 -11.26 -26.49
N LYS A 29 -36.71 -10.75 -27.07
CA LYS A 29 -35.84 -11.48 -28.01
C LYS A 29 -35.40 -12.85 -27.47
N GLY A 30 -35.16 -12.93 -26.16
CA GLY A 30 -34.82 -14.16 -25.45
C GLY A 30 -35.93 -15.22 -25.48
N ASP A 31 -37.19 -14.82 -25.28
CA ASP A 31 -38.33 -15.75 -25.28
C ASP A 31 -38.57 -16.32 -26.69
N ILE A 32 -38.40 -15.50 -27.73
CA ILE A 32 -38.45 -15.92 -29.14
C ILE A 32 -37.34 -16.94 -29.42
N SER A 33 -36.11 -16.68 -28.95
CA SER A 33 -34.99 -17.61 -29.17
C SER A 33 -35.19 -18.95 -28.45
N ASN A 34 -35.75 -18.94 -27.23
CA ASN A 34 -36.09 -20.15 -26.48
C ASN A 34 -37.16 -20.97 -27.22
N LEU A 35 -38.20 -20.31 -27.70
CA LEU A 35 -39.24 -20.95 -28.51
C LEU A 35 -38.66 -21.55 -29.80
N ALA A 36 -37.79 -20.82 -30.50
CA ALA A 36 -37.14 -21.31 -31.72
C ALA A 36 -36.29 -22.57 -31.45
N THR A 37 -35.45 -22.57 -30.41
CA THR A 37 -34.66 -23.76 -30.04
C THR A 37 -35.51 -24.92 -29.54
N LEU A 38 -36.64 -24.64 -28.88
CA LEU A 38 -37.59 -25.67 -28.46
C LEU A 38 -38.24 -26.35 -29.68
N VAL A 39 -38.61 -25.57 -30.70
CA VAL A 39 -39.12 -26.11 -31.96
C VAL A 39 -38.06 -26.97 -32.66
N VAL A 40 -36.81 -26.51 -32.71
CA VAL A 40 -35.69 -27.30 -33.27
C VAL A 40 -35.45 -28.58 -32.48
N PHE A 41 -35.57 -28.54 -31.15
CA PHE A 41 -35.47 -29.72 -30.29
C PHE A 41 -36.57 -30.75 -30.59
N VAL A 42 -37.83 -30.32 -30.68
CA VAL A 42 -38.96 -31.18 -31.01
C VAL A 42 -38.84 -31.75 -32.43
N LEU A 43 -38.42 -30.93 -33.39
CA LEU A 43 -38.15 -31.39 -34.76
C LEU A 43 -37.04 -32.44 -34.80
N GLY A 44 -35.97 -32.28 -34.01
CA GLY A 44 -34.92 -33.28 -33.85
C GLY A 44 -35.43 -34.60 -33.27
N LEU A 45 -36.38 -34.56 -32.32
CA LEU A 45 -37.02 -35.77 -31.77
C LEU A 45 -37.88 -36.48 -32.82
N LEU A 46 -38.65 -35.73 -33.62
CA LEU A 46 -39.47 -36.29 -34.70
C LEU A 46 -38.62 -36.91 -35.80
N LEU A 47 -37.57 -36.22 -36.26
CA LEU A 47 -36.67 -36.74 -37.30
C LEU A 47 -35.91 -37.99 -36.85
N ARG A 48 -35.66 -38.14 -35.54
CA ARG A 48 -35.08 -39.35 -34.95
C ARG A 48 -36.03 -40.54 -35.04
N PHE A 49 -37.35 -40.30 -34.98
CA PHE A 49 -38.36 -41.34 -35.14
C PHE A 49 -38.44 -41.86 -36.59
N TYR A 50 -38.13 -41.01 -37.58
CA TYR A 50 -38.11 -41.35 -39.01
C TYR A 50 -36.73 -41.79 -39.54
N GLU A 51 -35.78 -42.12 -38.66
CA GLU A 51 -34.41 -42.58 -39.01
C GLU A 51 -33.64 -41.66 -39.99
N SER A 52 -33.90 -40.36 -39.96
CA SER A 52 -33.20 -39.41 -40.83
C SER A 52 -31.74 -39.20 -40.40
N PRO A 53 -30.77 -39.18 -41.32
CA PRO A 53 -29.35 -38.97 -41.00
C PRO A 53 -29.06 -37.58 -40.38
N ALA A 54 -29.94 -36.59 -40.61
CA ALA A 54 -29.83 -35.26 -40.03
C ALA A 54 -30.35 -35.15 -38.58
N ALA A 55 -31.06 -36.19 -38.09
CA ALA A 55 -31.75 -36.15 -36.80
C ALA A 55 -30.81 -35.91 -35.61
N GLY A 56 -29.61 -36.50 -35.64
CA GLY A 56 -28.65 -36.40 -34.54
C GLY A 56 -28.11 -34.98 -34.33
N VAL A 57 -27.78 -34.27 -35.41
CA VAL A 57 -27.26 -32.90 -35.37
C VAL A 57 -28.34 -31.93 -34.90
N ILE A 58 -29.54 -32.05 -35.47
CA ILE A 58 -30.68 -31.16 -35.18
C ILE A 58 -31.14 -31.32 -33.73
N LEU A 59 -31.21 -32.57 -33.25
CA LEU A 59 -31.56 -32.86 -31.86
C LEU A 59 -30.53 -32.31 -30.87
N ALA A 60 -29.24 -32.44 -31.17
CA ALA A 60 -28.17 -31.95 -30.30
C ALA A 60 -28.15 -30.41 -30.24
N PHE A 61 -28.32 -29.73 -31.39
CA PHE A 61 -28.43 -28.28 -31.43
C PHE A 61 -29.67 -27.79 -30.64
N GLY A 62 -30.83 -28.38 -30.88
CA GLY A 62 -32.08 -28.00 -30.22
C GLY A 62 -32.04 -28.20 -28.71
N LEU A 63 -31.56 -29.35 -28.23
CA LEU A 63 -31.52 -29.68 -26.81
C LEU A 63 -30.59 -28.76 -26.02
N PHE A 64 -29.33 -28.63 -26.47
CA PHE A 64 -28.35 -27.82 -25.75
C PHE A 64 -28.60 -26.32 -25.91
N GLY A 65 -29.10 -25.89 -27.07
CA GLY A 65 -29.55 -24.51 -27.27
C GLY A 65 -30.72 -24.14 -26.37
N PHE A 66 -31.74 -24.98 -26.29
CA PHE A 66 -32.88 -24.72 -25.40
C PHE A 66 -32.47 -24.73 -23.92
N ALA A 67 -31.66 -25.69 -23.50
CA ALA A 67 -31.16 -25.76 -22.12
C ALA A 67 -30.34 -24.50 -21.75
N GLY A 68 -29.37 -24.11 -22.58
CA GLY A 68 -28.55 -22.92 -22.34
C GLY A 68 -29.39 -21.63 -22.30
N GLY A 69 -30.38 -21.53 -23.18
CA GLY A 69 -31.33 -20.43 -23.21
C GLY A 69 -32.20 -20.30 -21.97
N VAL A 70 -32.81 -21.40 -21.52
CA VAL A 70 -33.65 -21.43 -20.31
C VAL A 70 -32.83 -21.12 -19.06
N THR A 71 -31.60 -21.61 -18.96
CA THR A 71 -30.70 -21.31 -17.83
C THR A 71 -30.38 -19.81 -17.76
N ASN A 72 -30.02 -19.21 -18.90
CA ASN A 72 -29.74 -17.77 -18.98
C ASN A 72 -30.98 -16.92 -18.72
N TRP A 73 -32.14 -17.33 -19.21
CA TRP A 73 -33.42 -16.68 -18.93
C TRP A 73 -33.74 -16.71 -17.43
N LEU A 74 -33.54 -17.86 -16.78
CA LEU A 74 -33.74 -18.02 -15.34
C LEU A 74 -32.78 -17.12 -14.54
N ALA A 75 -31.51 -17.03 -14.95
CA ALA A 75 -30.52 -16.15 -14.32
C ALA A 75 -30.92 -14.67 -14.41
N VAL A 76 -31.37 -14.20 -15.59
CA VAL A 76 -31.88 -12.84 -15.77
C VAL A 76 -33.11 -12.59 -14.89
N LYS A 77 -34.02 -13.56 -14.79
CA LYS A 77 -35.21 -13.46 -13.94
C LYS A 77 -34.84 -13.40 -12.46
N MET A 78 -33.90 -14.22 -12.01
CA MET A 78 -33.37 -14.22 -10.63
C MET A 78 -32.66 -12.91 -10.25
N LEU A 79 -32.20 -12.11 -11.22
CA LEU A 79 -31.60 -10.80 -10.95
C LEU A 79 -32.63 -9.78 -10.44
N PHE A 80 -33.83 -9.77 -11.05
CA PHE A 80 -34.87 -8.76 -10.80
C PHE A 80 -36.02 -9.22 -9.90
N ASP A 81 -36.31 -10.52 -9.91
CA ASP A 81 -37.48 -11.12 -9.26
C ASP A 81 -37.06 -12.13 -8.20
N ARG A 82 -37.81 -12.15 -7.09
CA ARG A 82 -37.66 -13.20 -6.07
C ARG A 82 -38.48 -14.40 -6.52
N ILE A 83 -37.81 -15.53 -6.68
CA ILE A 83 -38.44 -16.79 -7.04
C ILE A 83 -38.42 -17.68 -5.80
N PRO A 84 -39.58 -18.17 -5.32
CA PRO A 84 -39.63 -19.12 -4.20
C PRO A 84 -38.72 -20.34 -4.46
N LEU A 85 -38.09 -20.87 -3.41
CA LEU A 85 -37.18 -22.03 -3.44
C LEU A 85 -35.81 -21.83 -4.13
N LEU A 86 -35.57 -20.73 -4.85
CA LEU A 86 -34.27 -20.43 -5.46
C LEU A 86 -33.46 -19.47 -4.58
N VAL A 87 -32.50 -20.03 -3.84
CA VAL A 87 -31.54 -19.29 -3.01
C VAL A 87 -30.72 -18.36 -3.90
N GLY A 88 -30.66 -17.08 -3.54
CA GLY A 88 -29.96 -16.04 -4.31
C GLY A 88 -30.83 -15.26 -5.31
N SER A 89 -32.12 -15.59 -5.47
CA SER A 89 -33.03 -14.79 -6.32
C SER A 89 -33.37 -13.40 -5.74
N GLY A 90 -33.71 -12.46 -6.62
CA GLY A 90 -33.99 -11.07 -6.31
C GLY A 90 -32.77 -10.26 -5.87
N VAL A 91 -31.64 -10.41 -6.56
CA VAL A 91 -30.35 -9.76 -6.23
C VAL A 91 -30.48 -8.23 -6.15
N ILE A 92 -31.04 -7.58 -7.19
CA ILE A 92 -31.17 -6.11 -7.23
C ILE A 92 -32.07 -5.60 -6.08
N PRO A 93 -33.27 -6.16 -5.83
CA PRO A 93 -34.07 -5.78 -4.67
C PRO A 93 -33.40 -6.05 -3.31
N ARG A 94 -32.56 -7.10 -3.18
CA ARG A 94 -31.86 -7.44 -1.94
C ARG A 94 -30.68 -6.51 -1.65
N ARG A 95 -30.00 -6.06 -2.69
CA ARG A 95 -28.85 -5.15 -2.64
C ARG A 95 -29.25 -3.67 -2.80
N PHE A 96 -30.53 -3.35 -2.63
CA PHE A 96 -31.06 -2.00 -2.82
C PHE A 96 -30.32 -0.93 -2.01
N LYS A 97 -30.04 -1.20 -0.73
CA LYS A 97 -29.31 -0.27 0.13
C LYS A 97 -27.87 -0.05 -0.36
N ASP A 98 -27.21 -1.14 -0.75
CA ASP A 98 -25.84 -1.13 -1.27
C ASP A 98 -25.77 -0.33 -2.59
N ILE A 99 -26.76 -0.48 -3.47
CA ILE A 99 -26.86 0.25 -4.74
C ILE A 99 -27.08 1.75 -4.51
N LEU A 100 -27.94 2.13 -3.56
CA LEU A 100 -28.14 3.54 -3.22
C LEU A 100 -26.90 4.17 -2.62
N LEU A 101 -26.22 3.46 -1.73
CA LEU A 101 -24.97 3.92 -1.12
C LEU A 101 -23.88 4.09 -2.18
N ALA A 102 -23.75 3.14 -3.12
CA ALA A 102 -22.79 3.25 -4.21
C ALA A 102 -23.07 4.46 -5.12
N LEU A 103 -24.35 4.74 -5.42
CA LEU A 103 -24.74 5.93 -6.18
C LEU A 103 -24.43 7.22 -5.40
N LYS A 104 -24.65 7.22 -4.08
CA LYS A 104 -24.35 8.35 -3.20
C LYS A 104 -22.88 8.72 -3.25
N LEU A 105 -22.03 7.71 -3.02
CA LEU A 105 -20.58 7.86 -3.00
C LEU A 105 -20.09 8.29 -4.37
N MET A 106 -20.60 7.69 -5.45
CA MET A 106 -20.28 8.15 -6.80
C MET A 106 -20.61 9.63 -7.01
N ILE A 107 -21.80 10.08 -6.58
CA ILE A 107 -22.18 11.50 -6.73
C ILE A 107 -21.25 12.40 -5.93
N LEU A 108 -20.98 12.05 -4.67
CA LEU A 108 -20.12 12.84 -3.80
C LEU A 108 -18.68 12.89 -4.29
N ASP A 109 -18.12 11.75 -4.68
CA ASP A 109 -16.72 11.63 -5.06
C ASP A 109 -16.45 12.10 -6.49
N THR A 110 -17.46 12.08 -7.37
CA THR A 110 -17.30 12.50 -8.78
C THR A 110 -17.74 13.94 -9.03
N PHE A 111 -18.84 14.39 -8.42
CA PHE A 111 -19.41 15.72 -8.70
C PHE A 111 -19.21 16.72 -7.57
N PHE A 112 -18.98 16.26 -6.34
CA PHE A 112 -18.82 17.12 -5.15
C PHE A 112 -17.51 16.83 -4.41
N ASP A 113 -16.47 16.54 -5.19
CA ASP A 113 -15.14 16.35 -4.63
C ASP A 113 -14.64 17.64 -3.96
N GLU A 114 -13.86 17.52 -2.89
CA GLU A 114 -13.40 18.69 -2.12
C GLU A 114 -12.50 19.59 -2.95
N GLN A 115 -11.65 19.01 -3.82
CA GLN A 115 -10.77 19.78 -4.67
C GLN A 115 -11.59 20.52 -5.74
N PHE A 116 -12.51 19.82 -6.40
CA PHE A 116 -13.41 20.43 -7.38
C PHE A 116 -14.24 21.56 -6.77
N LEU A 117 -14.80 21.36 -5.58
CA LEU A 117 -15.59 22.38 -4.88
C LEU A 117 -14.75 23.61 -4.50
N ARG A 118 -13.49 23.41 -4.05
CA ARG A 118 -12.57 24.52 -3.77
C ARG A 118 -12.29 25.34 -5.02
N GLU A 119 -11.94 24.67 -6.12
CA GLU A 119 -11.65 25.33 -7.39
C GLU A 119 -12.89 26.05 -7.95
N TYR A 120 -14.06 25.40 -7.93
CA TYR A 120 -15.32 25.97 -8.42
C TYR A 120 -15.78 27.19 -7.61
N ILE A 121 -15.66 27.15 -6.28
CA ILE A 121 -16.01 28.28 -5.40
C ILE A 121 -15.00 29.42 -5.56
N ALA A 122 -13.71 29.12 -5.69
CA ALA A 122 -12.68 30.11 -5.93
C ALA A 122 -12.87 30.82 -7.27
N GLU A 123 -13.20 30.09 -8.34
CA GLU A 123 -13.43 30.65 -9.68
C GLU A 123 -14.67 31.57 -9.73
N ARG A 124 -15.70 31.29 -8.92
CA ARG A 124 -16.92 32.11 -8.83
C ARG A 124 -16.95 33.10 -7.65
N SER A 125 -15.86 33.22 -6.91
CA SER A 125 -15.77 34.09 -5.73
C SER A 125 -16.09 35.56 -6.04
N GLY A 126 -15.59 36.06 -7.18
CA GLY A 126 -15.87 37.43 -7.66
C GLY A 126 -17.35 37.67 -7.97
N GLU A 127 -18.02 36.75 -8.65
CA GLU A 127 -19.47 36.85 -8.94
C GLU A 127 -20.31 36.80 -7.65
N LEU A 128 -19.89 35.98 -6.67
CA LEU A 128 -20.53 35.90 -5.35
C LEU A 128 -20.37 37.19 -4.55
N PHE A 129 -19.23 37.87 -4.65
CA PHE A 129 -18.99 39.15 -3.99
C PHE A 129 -19.83 40.28 -4.61
N GLU A 130 -19.93 40.32 -5.95
CA GLU A 130 -20.77 41.30 -6.67
C GLU A 130 -22.27 41.14 -6.37
N THR A 131 -22.76 39.90 -6.29
CA THR A 131 -24.19 39.63 -6.03
C THR A 131 -24.65 40.01 -4.61
N LEU A 132 -23.73 40.15 -3.66
CA LEU A 132 -24.04 40.53 -2.27
C LEU A 132 -24.28 42.04 -2.06
N ASP A 133 -24.00 42.88 -3.07
CA ASP A 133 -24.15 44.36 -3.04
C ASP A 133 -23.66 44.99 -1.72
N LEU A 134 -22.45 44.60 -1.30
CA LEU A 134 -21.84 45.07 -0.05
C LEU A 134 -21.62 46.58 -0.06
N LYS A 135 -21.36 47.15 -1.24
CA LYS A 135 -21.23 48.59 -1.45
C LYS A 135 -22.54 49.33 -1.15
N GLY A 136 -23.66 48.91 -1.77
CA GLY A 136 -24.96 49.52 -1.50
C GLY A 136 -25.42 49.36 -0.05
N ARG A 137 -25.07 48.24 0.59
CA ARG A 137 -25.34 48.02 2.03
C ARG A 137 -24.50 48.91 2.94
N LEU A 138 -23.21 49.13 2.62
CA LEU A 138 -22.34 50.00 3.41
C LEU A 138 -22.80 51.47 3.30
N GLU A 139 -23.09 51.92 2.08
CA GLU A 139 -23.62 53.27 1.84
C GLU A 139 -24.91 53.48 2.63
N LYS A 140 -25.84 52.52 2.59
CA LYS A 140 -27.11 52.58 3.34
C LYS A 140 -26.91 52.57 4.86
N ALA A 141 -25.92 51.84 5.38
CA ALA A 141 -25.61 51.80 6.80
C ALA A 141 -25.00 53.12 7.29
N MET A 142 -24.18 53.78 6.47
CA MET A 142 -23.53 55.07 6.79
C MET A 142 -24.46 56.28 6.59
N THR A 143 -25.54 56.13 5.83
CA THR A 143 -26.60 57.15 5.71
C THR A 143 -27.78 56.92 6.64
N ALA A 144 -27.76 55.89 7.49
CA ALA A 144 -28.84 55.61 8.42
C ALA A 144 -28.95 56.70 9.51
N ASP A 145 -30.18 56.97 9.97
CA ASP A 145 -30.56 58.11 10.84
C ASP A 145 -29.90 58.16 12.24
N GLY A 146 -28.93 57.28 12.54
CA GLY A 146 -28.15 57.28 13.78
C GLY A 146 -26.63 57.31 13.59
N PHE A 147 -26.13 57.28 12.35
CA PHE A 147 -24.69 57.27 12.08
C PHE A 147 -24.03 58.59 12.48
N ASP A 148 -24.66 59.71 12.13
CA ASP A 148 -24.12 61.05 12.40
C ASP A 148 -24.01 61.33 13.91
N ALA A 149 -25.03 60.95 14.67
CA ALA A 149 -25.03 61.04 16.14
C ALA A 149 -24.00 60.10 16.79
N THR A 150 -23.69 58.98 16.14
CA THR A 150 -22.67 58.04 16.63
C THR A 150 -21.26 58.55 16.33
N LEU A 151 -21.06 59.13 15.15
CA LEU A 151 -19.81 59.75 14.74
C LEU A 151 -19.50 60.99 15.60
N ALA A 152 -20.48 61.85 15.84
CA ALA A 152 -20.36 63.02 16.74
C ALA A 152 -19.88 62.59 18.13
N ARG A 153 -20.57 61.62 18.75
CA ARG A 153 -20.23 61.09 20.07
C ARG A 153 -18.82 60.47 20.12
N LYS A 154 -18.39 59.80 19.04
CA LYS A 154 -17.05 59.22 18.97
C LYS A 154 -15.97 60.29 18.82
N LEU A 155 -16.26 61.37 18.08
CA LEU A 155 -15.38 62.54 17.98
C LEU A 155 -15.29 63.30 19.31
N GLU A 156 -16.38 63.39 20.08
CA GLU A 156 -16.39 63.92 21.44
C GLU A 156 -15.49 63.12 22.37
N VAL A 157 -15.67 61.79 22.41
CA VAL A 157 -14.81 60.90 23.21
C VAL A 157 -13.35 60.99 22.75
N LEU A 158 -13.08 61.12 21.45
CA LEU A 158 -11.73 61.29 20.94
C LEU A 158 -11.11 62.61 21.40
N ALA A 159 -11.88 63.71 21.38
CA ALA A 159 -11.42 65.02 21.83
C ALA A 159 -11.00 65.05 23.31
N GLU A 160 -11.51 64.14 24.12
CA GLU A 160 -11.10 63.97 25.53
C GLU A 160 -9.79 63.19 25.71
N THR A 161 -9.30 62.53 24.66
CA THR A 161 -8.04 61.75 24.70
C THR A 161 -6.82 62.59 24.31
N PRO A 162 -5.61 62.23 24.76
CA PRO A 162 -4.37 62.94 24.40
C PRO A 162 -4.16 63.04 22.88
N ASP A 163 -4.55 61.99 22.14
CA ASP A 163 -4.38 61.89 20.69
C ASP A 163 -5.42 62.72 19.91
N GLY A 164 -6.51 63.14 20.55
CA GLY A 164 -7.58 63.94 19.95
C GLY A 164 -7.50 65.44 20.23
N GLN A 165 -6.39 65.95 20.78
CA GLN A 165 -6.18 67.38 21.03
C GLN A 165 -6.42 68.25 19.78
N LEU A 166 -6.10 67.74 18.60
CA LEU A 166 -6.39 68.44 17.33
C LEU A 166 -7.90 68.63 17.12
N VAL A 167 -8.71 67.62 17.39
CA VAL A 167 -10.18 67.70 17.29
C VAL A 167 -10.74 68.65 18.34
N ALA A 168 -10.23 68.58 19.58
CA ALA A 168 -10.64 69.44 20.68
C ALA A 168 -10.35 70.93 20.43
N THR A 169 -9.21 71.23 19.78
CA THR A 169 -8.81 72.61 19.45
C THR A 169 -9.52 73.16 18.22
N LEU A 170 -9.83 72.32 17.23
CA LEU A 170 -10.51 72.73 16.00
C LEU A 170 -12.04 72.81 16.15
N ALA A 171 -12.65 71.96 16.96
CA ALA A 171 -14.11 71.91 17.10
C ALA A 171 -14.77 73.28 17.43
N PRO A 172 -14.25 74.11 18.36
CA PRO A 172 -14.80 75.44 18.61
C PRO A 172 -14.70 76.39 17.42
N MET A 173 -13.66 76.25 16.58
CA MET A 173 -13.46 77.09 15.39
C MET A 173 -14.48 76.80 14.29
N PHE A 174 -15.03 75.59 14.26
CA PHE A 174 -16.03 75.15 13.28
C PHE A 174 -17.46 75.12 13.83
N GLY A 175 -17.71 75.67 15.03
CA GLY A 175 -19.04 75.77 15.62
C GLY A 175 -19.49 74.54 16.43
N GLY A 176 -18.56 73.65 16.78
CA GLY A 176 -18.80 72.43 17.56
C GLY A 176 -18.54 71.15 16.77
N ILE A 177 -18.45 70.01 17.48
CA ILE A 177 -18.17 68.70 16.88
C ILE A 177 -19.26 68.28 15.89
N ASP A 178 -20.53 68.60 16.19
CA ASP A 178 -21.66 68.34 15.30
C ASP A 178 -21.52 69.01 13.92
N SER A 179 -20.85 70.16 13.85
CA SER A 179 -20.62 70.89 12.60
C SER A 179 -19.44 70.33 11.79
N MET A 180 -18.59 69.48 12.39
CA MET A 180 -17.50 68.78 11.71
C MET A 180 -17.96 67.47 11.06
N VAL A 181 -19.03 66.85 11.58
CA VAL A 181 -19.60 65.58 11.08
C VAL A 181 -19.91 65.62 9.58
N PRO A 182 -20.57 66.65 9.01
CA PRO A 182 -20.84 66.74 7.57
C PRO A 182 -19.57 66.86 6.70
N MET A 183 -18.45 67.32 7.29
CA MET A 183 -17.18 67.51 6.58
C MET A 183 -16.34 66.23 6.58
N ILE A 184 -16.41 65.43 7.65
CA ILE A 184 -15.63 64.20 7.81
C ILE A 184 -16.35 63.00 7.18
N LYS A 185 -17.69 62.99 7.22
CA LYS A 185 -18.53 61.90 6.71
C LYS A 185 -18.23 61.51 5.24
N PRO A 186 -18.09 62.43 4.27
CA PRO A 186 -17.77 62.07 2.89
C PRO A 186 -16.43 61.34 2.75
N THR A 187 -15.43 61.74 3.53
CA THR A 187 -14.09 61.13 3.53
C THR A 187 -14.12 59.73 4.14
N LEU A 188 -14.86 59.53 5.24
CA LEU A 188 -15.06 58.20 5.84
C LEU A 188 -15.78 57.25 4.90
N VAL A 189 -16.78 57.74 4.15
CA VAL A 189 -17.48 56.96 3.12
C VAL A 189 -16.51 56.58 2.00
N ALA A 190 -15.70 57.52 1.51
CA ALA A 190 -14.70 57.25 0.47
C ALA A 190 -13.69 56.18 0.91
N VAL A 191 -13.14 56.31 2.13
CA VAL A 191 -12.20 55.33 2.71
C VAL A 191 -12.86 53.96 2.90
N GLY A 192 -14.13 53.92 3.33
CA GLY A 192 -14.87 52.67 3.48
C GLY A 192 -15.11 51.95 2.15
N VAL A 193 -15.42 52.70 1.09
CA VAL A 193 -15.58 52.15 -0.27
C VAL A 193 -14.24 51.67 -0.84
N GLU A 194 -13.16 52.41 -0.60
CA GLU A 194 -11.81 52.04 -1.06
C GLU A 194 -11.27 50.78 -0.34
N LEU A 195 -11.53 50.66 0.97
CA LEU A 195 -11.25 49.45 1.74
C LEU A 195 -12.06 48.25 1.23
N LEU A 196 -13.34 48.43 0.89
CA LEU A 196 -14.17 47.37 0.32
C LEU A 196 -13.63 46.89 -1.04
N ASN A 197 -13.19 47.81 -1.91
CA ASN A 197 -12.60 47.44 -3.19
C ASN A 197 -11.27 46.68 -2.99
N SER A 198 -10.41 47.16 -2.07
CA SER A 198 -9.17 46.47 -1.74
C SER A 198 -9.38 45.10 -1.08
N LEU A 199 -10.48 44.93 -0.34
CA LEU A 199 -10.91 43.64 0.19
C LEU A 199 -11.40 42.74 -0.95
N ALA A 200 -12.24 43.22 -1.86
CA ALA A 200 -12.73 42.46 -3.00
C ALA A 200 -11.59 41.86 -3.85
N ASP A 201 -10.52 42.63 -4.08
CA ASP A 201 -9.36 42.19 -4.84
C ASP A 201 -8.51 41.11 -4.13
N ASN A 202 -8.66 40.95 -2.82
CA ASN A 202 -7.89 40.00 -2.00
C ASN A 202 -8.78 39.02 -1.21
N PHE A 203 -10.08 38.95 -1.51
CA PHE A 203 -11.03 38.15 -0.75
C PHE A 203 -11.16 36.76 -1.37
N ASP A 204 -10.51 35.78 -0.76
CA ASP A 204 -10.75 34.37 -1.06
C ASP A 204 -11.93 33.85 -0.21
N VAL A 205 -13.03 33.52 -0.87
CA VAL A 205 -14.23 32.97 -0.21
C VAL A 205 -13.92 31.67 0.53
N THR A 206 -12.87 30.93 0.12
CA THR A 206 -12.49 29.65 0.74
C THR A 206 -11.85 29.79 2.12
N ASP A 207 -11.38 30.99 2.50
CA ASP A 207 -10.88 31.26 3.87
C ASP A 207 -12.03 31.45 4.88
N VAL A 208 -13.23 31.80 4.39
CA VAL A 208 -14.41 32.05 5.24
C VAL A 208 -15.40 30.88 5.20
N LEU A 209 -15.49 30.20 4.05
CA LEU A 209 -16.44 29.11 3.83
C LEU A 209 -15.73 27.76 3.88
N ASP A 210 -15.99 26.99 4.93
CA ASP A 210 -15.42 25.64 5.07
C ASP A 210 -16.03 24.69 4.03
N VAL A 211 -15.24 24.35 3.01
CA VAL A 211 -15.66 23.46 1.91
C VAL A 211 -16.00 22.06 2.44
N ALA A 212 -15.36 21.60 3.51
CA ALA A 212 -15.69 20.32 4.14
C ALA A 212 -17.09 20.38 4.78
N TYR A 213 -17.46 21.52 5.37
CA TYR A 213 -18.80 21.73 5.89
C TYR A 213 -19.86 21.73 4.77
N VAL A 214 -19.63 22.43 3.65
CA VAL A 214 -20.55 22.43 2.50
C VAL A 214 -20.75 21.02 1.94
N ARG A 215 -19.65 20.27 1.76
CA ARG A 215 -19.71 18.87 1.32
C ARG A 215 -20.53 18.02 2.29
N SER A 216 -20.34 18.21 3.60
CA SER A 216 -21.11 17.49 4.63
C SER A 216 -22.61 17.81 4.60
N GLU A 217 -23.00 19.04 4.23
CA GLU A 217 -24.41 19.42 4.15
C GLU A 217 -25.06 18.86 2.86
N ILE A 218 -24.30 18.80 1.75
CA ILE A 218 -24.72 18.10 0.52
C ILE A 218 -24.89 16.61 0.79
N ASP A 219 -23.97 15.99 1.53
CA ASP A 219 -24.05 14.59 1.96
C ASP A 219 -25.36 14.31 2.73
N ARG A 220 -25.71 15.18 3.68
CA ARG A 220 -26.97 15.12 4.43
C ARG A 220 -28.21 15.32 3.54
N ALA A 221 -28.16 16.24 2.59
CA ALA A 221 -29.24 16.47 1.65
C ALA A 221 -29.46 15.26 0.72
N LEU A 222 -28.38 14.61 0.29
CA LEU A 222 -28.43 13.37 -0.48
C LEU A 222 -29.02 12.23 0.35
N ASP A 223 -28.64 12.09 1.62
CA ASP A 223 -29.25 11.10 2.51
C ASP A 223 -30.77 11.28 2.62
N GLN A 224 -31.22 12.52 2.85
CA GLN A 224 -32.67 12.81 2.90
C GLN A 224 -33.36 12.45 1.60
N ARG A 225 -32.80 12.80 0.44
CA ARG A 225 -33.38 12.43 -0.86
C ARG A 225 -33.38 10.92 -1.09
N MET A 226 -32.36 10.20 -0.65
CA MET A 226 -32.28 8.74 -0.83
C MET A 226 -33.32 7.98 -0.02
N THR A 227 -33.77 8.50 1.13
CA THR A 227 -34.87 7.90 1.88
C THR A 227 -36.21 7.93 1.13
N THR A 228 -36.36 8.81 0.13
CA THR A 228 -37.58 8.91 -0.71
C THR A 228 -37.61 7.90 -1.86
N LEU A 229 -36.49 7.21 -2.11
CA LEU A 229 -36.39 6.18 -3.15
C LEU A 229 -36.85 4.83 -2.57
N THR A 230 -37.75 4.14 -3.29
CA THR A 230 -38.21 2.81 -2.90
C THR A 230 -37.53 1.73 -3.75
N PRO A 231 -37.39 0.48 -3.23
CA PRO A 231 -36.86 -0.64 -4.00
C PRO A 231 -37.56 -0.88 -5.35
N ARG A 232 -38.86 -0.57 -5.40
CA ARG A 232 -39.66 -0.67 -6.64
C ARG A 232 -39.26 0.37 -7.68
N LYS A 233 -38.93 1.60 -7.27
CA LYS A 233 -38.48 2.66 -8.19
C LYS A 233 -37.09 2.36 -8.77
N VAL A 234 -36.13 1.94 -7.93
CA VAL A 234 -34.78 1.56 -8.40
C VAL A 234 -34.83 0.34 -9.31
N LYS A 235 -35.64 -0.67 -8.97
CA LYS A 235 -35.89 -1.81 -9.86
C LYS A 235 -36.40 -1.36 -11.24
N ARG A 236 -37.35 -0.42 -11.29
CA ARG A 236 -37.88 0.13 -12.56
C ARG A 236 -36.79 0.87 -13.36
N MET A 237 -36.02 1.74 -12.71
CA MET A 237 -34.93 2.49 -13.36
C MET A 237 -33.87 1.56 -13.96
N MET A 238 -33.36 0.62 -13.17
CA MET A 238 -32.37 -0.36 -13.65
C MET A 238 -32.95 -1.29 -14.70
N SER A 239 -34.20 -1.73 -14.54
CA SER A 239 -34.87 -2.59 -15.52
C SER A 239 -35.00 -1.91 -16.87
N ARG A 240 -35.29 -0.60 -16.91
CA ARG A 240 -35.45 0.16 -18.16
C ARG A 240 -34.13 0.27 -18.95
N VAL A 241 -33.00 0.42 -18.24
CA VAL A 241 -31.67 0.55 -18.87
C VAL A 241 -31.08 -0.80 -19.25
N ILE A 242 -31.27 -1.83 -18.42
CA ILE A 242 -30.51 -3.08 -18.51
C ILE A 242 -31.31 -4.19 -19.24
N ARG A 243 -32.66 -4.23 -19.15
CA ARG A 243 -33.45 -5.32 -19.78
C ARG A 243 -33.37 -5.35 -21.30
N SER A 244 -33.20 -4.21 -21.96
CA SER A 244 -33.03 -4.12 -23.43
C SER A 244 -31.79 -4.88 -23.92
N HIS A 245 -30.75 -4.98 -23.08
CA HIS A 245 -29.48 -5.63 -23.41
C HIS A 245 -29.41 -7.08 -22.89
N LEU A 246 -30.01 -7.39 -21.74
CA LEU A 246 -29.96 -8.74 -21.17
C LEU A 246 -30.73 -9.78 -21.99
N GLY A 247 -31.71 -9.38 -22.81
CA GLY A 247 -32.40 -10.30 -23.72
C GLY A 247 -31.44 -11.00 -24.70
N TRP A 248 -30.35 -10.34 -25.09
CA TRP A 248 -29.32 -10.93 -25.95
C TRP A 248 -28.52 -12.04 -25.26
N LEU A 249 -28.39 -12.00 -23.94
CA LEU A 249 -27.66 -13.03 -23.19
C LEU A 249 -28.40 -14.37 -23.24
N VAL A 250 -29.73 -14.33 -23.27
CA VAL A 250 -30.56 -15.52 -23.54
C VAL A 250 -30.31 -16.00 -24.96
N VAL A 251 -30.45 -15.14 -25.96
CA VAL A 251 -30.22 -15.48 -27.38
C VAL A 251 -28.84 -16.13 -27.61
N TRP A 252 -27.78 -15.57 -27.02
CA TRP A 252 -26.44 -16.13 -27.11
C TRP A 252 -26.31 -17.46 -26.36
N GLY A 253 -27.02 -17.63 -25.23
CA GLY A 253 -27.14 -18.93 -24.56
C GLY A 253 -27.71 -20.01 -25.48
N ASN A 254 -28.72 -19.67 -26.28
CA ASN A 254 -29.30 -20.57 -27.28
C ASN A 254 -28.32 -20.89 -28.41
N VAL A 255 -27.61 -19.89 -28.92
CA VAL A 255 -26.64 -20.05 -30.02
C VAL A 255 -25.44 -20.87 -29.57
N PHE A 256 -24.78 -20.48 -28.47
CA PHE A 256 -23.61 -21.19 -27.96
C PHE A 256 -23.96 -22.59 -27.46
N GLY A 257 -25.10 -22.74 -26.76
CA GLY A 257 -25.61 -24.05 -26.39
C GLY A 257 -25.80 -24.94 -27.62
N GLY A 258 -26.43 -24.42 -28.68
CA GLY A 258 -26.63 -25.15 -29.92
C GLY A 258 -25.32 -25.55 -30.60
N VAL A 259 -24.35 -24.63 -30.71
CA VAL A 259 -23.02 -24.90 -31.29
C VAL A 259 -22.27 -25.96 -30.47
N ILE A 260 -22.28 -25.86 -29.15
CA ILE A 260 -21.71 -26.87 -28.25
C ILE A 260 -22.39 -28.23 -28.44
N GLY A 261 -23.71 -28.24 -28.63
CA GLY A 261 -24.48 -29.44 -28.95
C GLY A 261 -24.01 -30.11 -30.25
N ILE A 262 -23.82 -29.33 -31.32
CA ILE A 262 -23.29 -29.84 -32.60
C ILE A 262 -21.86 -30.35 -32.44
N LEU A 263 -20.99 -29.61 -31.77
CA LEU A 263 -19.60 -30.02 -31.53
C LEU A 263 -19.53 -31.32 -30.71
N SER A 264 -20.37 -31.44 -29.68
CA SER A 264 -20.51 -32.66 -28.87
C SER A 264 -20.98 -33.87 -29.70
N TRP A 265 -21.91 -33.65 -30.63
CA TRP A 265 -22.36 -34.68 -31.56
C TRP A 265 -21.26 -35.09 -32.55
N LEU A 266 -20.56 -34.12 -33.15
CA LEU A 266 -19.43 -34.37 -34.06
C LEU A 266 -18.30 -35.12 -33.34
N GLN A 267 -18.02 -34.76 -32.09
CA GLN A 267 -17.01 -35.43 -31.25
C GLN A 267 -17.40 -36.88 -30.93
N ARG A 268 -18.69 -37.20 -30.76
CA ARG A 268 -19.14 -38.61 -30.64
C ARG A 268 -18.89 -39.41 -31.92
N GLY A 269 -19.16 -38.84 -33.09
CA GLY A 269 -18.85 -39.46 -34.38
C GLY A 269 -17.35 -39.63 -34.61
N TYR A 270 -16.54 -38.69 -34.11
CA TYR A 270 -15.08 -38.74 -34.18
C TYR A 270 -14.50 -39.77 -33.19
N ASN A 271 -15.06 -39.90 -31.99
CA ASN A 271 -14.61 -40.85 -30.96
C ASN A 271 -14.89 -42.32 -31.31
N THR A 272 -15.99 -42.63 -32.02
CA THR A 272 -16.23 -44.00 -32.52
C THR A 272 -15.29 -44.38 -33.67
N MET A 273 -14.81 -43.40 -34.45
CA MET A 273 -13.78 -43.60 -35.48
C MET A 273 -12.37 -43.71 -34.87
N LEU A 274 -12.08 -42.93 -33.82
CA LEU A 274 -10.81 -42.95 -33.09
C LEU A 274 -10.64 -44.21 -32.22
N LEU A 275 -11.69 -44.78 -31.62
CA LEU A 275 -11.57 -46.02 -30.84
C LEU A 275 -11.06 -47.22 -31.67
N ARG A 276 -11.24 -47.20 -33.00
CA ARG A 276 -10.68 -48.23 -33.92
C ARG A 276 -9.25 -47.93 -34.39
N ARG A 277 -8.74 -46.71 -34.19
CA ARG A 277 -7.39 -46.27 -34.60
C ARG A 277 -6.43 -46.07 -33.42
N SER A 278 -6.93 -45.80 -32.23
CA SER A 278 -6.15 -45.44 -31.03
C SER A 278 -5.52 -46.62 -30.26
N VAL A 279 -5.59 -47.85 -30.77
CA VAL A 279 -4.77 -48.98 -30.27
C VAL A 279 -3.36 -48.97 -30.87
N ARG A 280 -3.03 -48.08 -31.83
CA ARG A 280 -1.75 -48.17 -32.54
C ARG A 280 -0.84 -46.95 -32.58
N LEU A 281 -1.29 -45.74 -32.26
CA LEU A 281 -0.42 -44.56 -32.34
C LEU A 281 -0.88 -43.50 -31.34
N LEU A 282 -0.39 -43.60 -30.11
CA LEU A 282 -0.40 -42.51 -29.17
C LEU A 282 0.91 -41.72 -29.30
N SER A 283 0.71 -40.42 -29.54
CA SER A 283 1.53 -39.26 -29.15
C SER A 283 2.15 -38.49 -30.30
N THR A 284 1.54 -37.34 -30.62
CA THR A 284 2.11 -36.01 -30.33
C THR A 284 1.11 -34.93 -30.77
N HIS A 285 0.60 -34.11 -29.86
CA HIS A 285 0.31 -32.70 -30.13
C HIS A 285 0.48 -31.88 -28.85
N SER A 286 1.06 -30.70 -29.09
CA SER A 286 1.26 -29.55 -28.24
C SER A 286 -0.05 -28.93 -27.75
N ASP A 287 0.08 -28.02 -26.78
CA ASP A 287 -0.93 -27.10 -26.20
C ASP A 287 -1.75 -27.59 -24.99
N ALA A 288 -1.67 -28.87 -24.64
CA ALA A 288 -2.04 -29.34 -23.29
C ALA A 288 -0.91 -29.15 -22.26
N ALA A 289 0.30 -28.81 -22.70
CA ALA A 289 1.52 -28.89 -21.87
C ALA A 289 1.65 -27.79 -20.80
N ALA A 290 0.89 -26.69 -20.85
CA ALA A 290 0.98 -25.65 -19.81
C ALA A 290 0.03 -25.91 -18.62
N ALA A 291 -1.18 -26.44 -18.89
CA ALA A 291 -2.17 -26.75 -17.86
C ALA A 291 -2.04 -28.20 -17.35
N ALA A 292 -1.73 -29.18 -18.22
CA ALA A 292 -1.55 -30.57 -17.80
C ALA A 292 -0.17 -30.85 -17.15
N CYS A 293 0.80 -29.95 -17.28
CA CYS A 293 2.07 -30.05 -16.56
C CYS A 293 1.95 -29.61 -15.09
N ALA A 294 0.86 -28.95 -14.70
CA ALA A 294 0.61 -28.56 -13.31
C ALA A 294 0.01 -29.69 -12.45
N GLU A 295 -0.52 -30.76 -13.07
CA GLU A 295 -1.30 -31.80 -12.36
C GLU A 295 -0.53 -33.10 -12.08
N LYS A 296 0.71 -33.22 -12.56
CA LYS A 296 1.67 -34.23 -12.07
C LYS A 296 2.67 -33.57 -11.13
N LEU A 297 2.21 -33.20 -9.94
CA LEU A 297 3.09 -32.93 -8.82
C LEU A 297 3.83 -34.23 -8.46
N TRP A 298 5.14 -34.18 -8.57
CA TRP A 298 6.07 -35.25 -8.19
C TRP A 298 5.89 -35.60 -6.71
N GLU A 299 5.40 -36.82 -6.43
CA GLU A 299 5.52 -37.43 -5.10
C GLU A 299 6.97 -37.92 -4.95
N SER A 300 7.84 -37.08 -4.36
CA SER A 300 9.10 -37.58 -3.81
C SER A 300 8.75 -38.58 -2.70
N PRO A 301 9.41 -39.75 -2.62
CA PRO A 301 9.01 -40.81 -1.69
C PRO A 301 9.23 -40.48 -0.20
N THR A 302 9.77 -39.31 0.15
CA THR A 302 9.88 -38.84 1.55
C THR A 302 10.04 -37.32 1.61
N LYS A 303 9.24 -36.65 2.47
CA LYS A 303 9.40 -35.23 2.81
C LYS A 303 10.61 -35.03 3.72
N LEU A 304 11.18 -33.82 3.72
CA LEU A 304 12.20 -33.43 4.69
C LEU A 304 11.64 -33.50 6.12
N PRO A 305 12.45 -33.94 7.10
CA PRO A 305 11.99 -34.20 8.46
C PRO A 305 11.56 -32.92 9.18
N ALA A 306 10.48 -32.98 9.95
CA ALA A 306 9.88 -31.79 10.57
C ALA A 306 10.85 -31.03 11.48
N ILE A 307 11.01 -29.73 11.24
CA ILE A 307 11.78 -28.80 12.09
C ILE A 307 10.84 -27.85 12.85
N PRO A 308 11.08 -27.58 14.15
CA PRO A 308 10.28 -26.60 14.89
C PRO A 308 10.49 -25.18 14.35
N LEU A 309 9.39 -24.49 14.08
CA LEU A 309 9.39 -23.12 13.54
C LEU A 309 8.08 -22.44 13.89
N VAL A 310 8.14 -21.16 14.27
CA VAL A 310 6.94 -20.34 14.45
C VAL A 310 6.55 -19.72 13.11
N TYR A 311 5.31 -19.92 12.69
CA TYR A 311 4.72 -19.29 11.51
C TYR A 311 3.67 -18.27 11.95
N ILE A 312 3.94 -16.99 11.71
CA ILE A 312 3.01 -15.90 11.97
C ILE A 312 2.34 -15.50 10.66
N SER A 313 1.03 -15.75 10.56
CA SER A 313 0.22 -15.36 9.40
C SER A 313 -0.36 -13.95 9.56
N GLY A 314 -0.42 -13.23 8.43
CA GLY A 314 -0.96 -11.89 8.33
C GLY A 314 -2.34 -11.90 7.68
N GLU A 315 -2.56 -10.97 6.74
CA GLU A 315 -3.82 -10.81 5.99
C GLU A 315 -3.61 -10.36 4.53
N GLU A 316 -4.72 -10.19 3.81
CA GLU A 316 -4.78 -9.65 2.45
C GLU A 316 -3.93 -10.41 1.41
N MET A 317 -3.27 -9.68 0.49
CA MET A 317 -2.56 -10.27 -0.65
C MET A 317 -1.36 -11.10 -0.22
N THR A 318 -0.67 -10.69 0.85
CA THR A 318 0.50 -11.42 1.35
C THR A 318 0.12 -12.74 1.99
N ARG A 319 -0.99 -12.81 2.76
CA ARG A 319 -1.53 -14.09 3.27
C ARG A 319 -1.94 -15.01 2.13
N TYR A 320 -2.60 -14.47 1.11
CA TYR A 320 -2.98 -15.25 -0.07
C TYR A 320 -1.74 -15.81 -0.80
N ALA A 321 -0.76 -14.97 -1.10
CA ALA A 321 0.48 -15.39 -1.76
C ALA A 321 1.27 -16.40 -0.92
N ALA A 322 1.37 -16.19 0.40
CA ALA A 322 2.04 -17.11 1.32
C ALA A 322 1.36 -18.48 1.36
N SER A 323 0.02 -18.53 1.31
CA SER A 323 -0.71 -19.80 1.22
C SER A 323 -0.39 -20.58 -0.07
N LEU A 324 -0.18 -19.88 -1.19
CA LEU A 324 0.25 -20.50 -2.44
C LEU A 324 1.72 -20.96 -2.35
N MET A 325 2.60 -20.18 -1.74
CA MET A 325 4.00 -20.57 -1.49
C MET A 325 4.06 -21.84 -0.62
N MET A 326 3.28 -21.90 0.46
CA MET A 326 3.19 -23.08 1.31
C MET A 326 2.76 -24.31 0.51
N LYS A 327 1.65 -24.20 -0.23
CA LYS A 327 1.09 -25.30 -1.02
C LYS A 327 2.01 -25.78 -2.14
N HIS A 328 2.72 -24.88 -2.82
CA HIS A 328 3.46 -25.22 -4.04
C HIS A 328 4.98 -25.35 -3.84
N TRP A 329 5.55 -24.76 -2.79
CA TRP A 329 7.00 -24.76 -2.56
C TRP A 329 7.39 -25.55 -1.30
N ILE A 330 6.58 -25.50 -0.24
CA ILE A 330 6.99 -26.02 1.08
C ILE A 330 6.35 -27.40 1.34
N GLU A 331 5.04 -27.48 1.45
CA GLU A 331 4.29 -28.69 1.84
C GLU A 331 4.57 -29.93 0.97
N PRO A 332 4.86 -29.83 -0.34
CA PRO A 332 5.23 -30.99 -1.15
C PRO A 332 6.59 -31.61 -0.77
N HIS A 333 7.47 -30.86 -0.12
CA HIS A 333 8.86 -31.23 0.11
C HIS A 333 9.26 -31.24 1.60
N VAL A 334 8.51 -30.56 2.47
CA VAL A 334 8.82 -30.35 3.88
C VAL A 334 7.66 -30.86 4.75
N ASP A 335 7.97 -31.63 5.78
CA ASP A 335 7.02 -31.95 6.83
C ASP A 335 6.87 -30.74 7.78
N THR A 336 5.71 -30.10 7.76
CA THR A 336 5.38 -28.91 8.56
C THR A 336 4.65 -29.26 9.87
N SER A 337 4.58 -30.54 10.25
CA SER A 337 3.87 -30.98 11.47
C SER A 337 4.41 -30.42 12.78
N ALA A 338 5.68 -29.99 12.81
CA ALA A 338 6.31 -29.34 13.96
C ALA A 338 6.22 -27.81 13.93
N TRP A 339 5.53 -27.21 12.94
CA TRP A 339 5.37 -25.76 12.86
C TRP A 339 4.22 -25.30 13.75
N GLU A 340 4.44 -24.21 14.48
CA GLU A 340 3.41 -23.58 15.30
C GLU A 340 2.84 -22.35 14.57
N PHE A 341 1.57 -22.42 14.20
CA PHE A 341 0.90 -21.39 13.40
C PHE A 341 0.10 -20.43 14.28
N PHE A 342 0.32 -19.13 14.09
CA PHE A 342 -0.39 -18.05 14.78
C PHE A 342 -1.06 -17.12 13.78
N ASP A 343 -2.36 -16.85 13.96
CA ASP A 343 -3.12 -15.89 13.15
C ASP A 343 -3.05 -14.50 13.80
N LEU A 344 -2.23 -13.62 13.22
CA LEU A 344 -2.09 -12.23 13.68
C LEU A 344 -2.90 -11.25 12.82
N SER A 345 -3.96 -11.74 12.16
CA SER A 345 -4.99 -10.85 11.60
C SER A 345 -5.52 -9.86 12.64
N CYS A 346 -5.85 -8.66 12.20
CA CYS A 346 -6.54 -7.64 12.98
C CYS A 346 -7.73 -8.24 13.74
N LYS A 347 -8.51 -9.09 13.07
CA LYS A 347 -9.67 -9.75 13.68
C LYS A 347 -9.29 -10.76 14.76
N ALA A 348 -8.30 -11.63 14.51
CA ALA A 348 -7.86 -12.61 15.51
C ALA A 348 -7.23 -11.92 16.74
N ARG A 349 -6.45 -10.86 16.52
CA ARG A 349 -5.87 -10.03 17.59
C ARG A 349 -6.95 -9.33 18.41
N ASP A 350 -7.96 -8.72 17.77
CA ASP A 350 -9.07 -8.06 18.47
C ASP A 350 -9.91 -9.06 19.28
N VAL A 351 -10.29 -10.20 18.68
CA VAL A 351 -11.09 -11.25 19.34
C VAL A 351 -10.36 -11.87 20.55
N SER A 352 -9.04 -12.07 20.44
CA SER A 352 -8.24 -12.64 21.52
C SER A 352 -7.71 -11.60 22.51
N ASN A 353 -8.04 -10.31 22.33
CA ASN A 353 -7.46 -9.20 23.08
C ASN A 353 -5.92 -9.29 23.14
N ASP A 354 -5.32 -9.50 21.97
CA ASP A 354 -3.88 -9.68 21.72
C ASP A 354 -3.23 -10.91 22.38
N LYS A 355 -4.01 -11.82 22.98
CA LYS A 355 -3.45 -13.07 23.53
C LYS A 355 -2.71 -13.89 22.48
N VAL A 356 -3.19 -13.94 21.24
CA VAL A 356 -2.50 -14.66 20.14
C VAL A 356 -1.10 -14.11 19.85
N LEU A 357 -0.90 -12.79 20.00
CA LEU A 357 0.41 -12.16 19.86
C LEU A 357 1.34 -12.57 21.02
N HIS A 358 0.83 -12.56 22.25
CA HIS A 358 1.62 -12.98 23.41
C HIS A 358 2.02 -14.46 23.33
N ASP A 359 1.12 -15.32 22.85
CA ASP A 359 1.41 -16.74 22.64
C ASP A 359 2.46 -16.93 21.54
N ALA A 360 2.37 -16.18 20.43
CA ALA A 360 3.39 -16.20 19.36
C ALA A 360 4.76 -15.71 19.84
N VAL A 361 4.80 -14.68 20.71
CA VAL A 361 6.03 -14.20 21.33
C VAL A 361 6.65 -15.26 22.24
N ALA A 362 5.84 -15.93 23.06
CA ALA A 362 6.31 -17.00 23.93
C ALA A 362 6.86 -18.19 23.12
N ALA A 363 6.14 -18.62 22.08
CA ALA A 363 6.61 -19.67 21.17
C ALA A 363 7.90 -19.26 20.43
N GLY A 364 8.00 -18.00 19.99
CA GLY A 364 9.21 -17.48 19.33
C GLY A 364 10.43 -17.47 20.26
N ALA A 365 10.24 -17.16 21.55
CA ALA A 365 11.31 -17.22 22.54
C ALA A 365 11.77 -18.68 22.78
N GLN A 366 10.85 -19.64 22.73
CA GLN A 366 11.15 -21.06 22.91
C GLN A 366 11.81 -21.68 21.68
N LEU A 367 11.24 -21.49 20.48
CA LEU A 367 11.67 -22.14 19.24
C LEU A 367 12.77 -21.37 18.51
N LYS A 368 12.93 -20.07 18.78
CA LYS A 368 14.01 -19.19 18.32
C LYS A 368 14.09 -18.95 16.80
N ALA A 369 13.29 -19.64 15.99
CA ALA A 369 13.13 -19.42 14.55
C ALA A 369 11.68 -19.06 14.21
N ILE A 370 11.50 -17.88 13.63
CA ILE A 370 10.18 -17.32 13.33
C ILE A 370 10.14 -16.84 11.87
N PHE A 371 9.15 -17.30 11.11
CA PHE A 371 8.72 -16.67 9.88
C PHE A 371 7.49 -15.81 10.16
N LYS A 372 7.50 -14.57 9.68
CA LYS A 372 6.38 -13.66 9.84
C LYS A 372 5.96 -13.02 8.52
N GLU A 373 4.69 -13.20 8.18
CA GLU A 373 4.05 -12.45 7.12
C GLU A 373 3.82 -10.97 7.53
N PRO A 374 3.70 -10.05 6.56
CA PRO A 374 3.25 -8.69 6.84
C PRO A 374 1.88 -8.67 7.54
N THR A 375 1.74 -7.84 8.57
CA THR A 375 0.52 -7.68 9.38
C THR A 375 0.03 -6.23 9.31
N ILE A 376 -1.29 -6.01 9.38
CA ILE A 376 -1.87 -4.67 9.40
C ILE A 376 -1.77 -4.08 10.82
N THR A 377 -1.33 -2.83 10.93
CA THR A 377 -1.60 -1.99 12.10
C THR A 377 -2.76 -1.06 11.73
N PRO A 378 -3.98 -1.28 12.25
CA PRO A 378 -5.18 -0.67 11.68
C PRO A 378 -5.22 0.84 11.93
N THR A 379 -5.45 1.60 10.86
CA THR A 379 -5.78 3.03 10.95
C THR A 379 -7.19 3.25 11.51
N ALA A 380 -7.53 4.48 11.91
CA ALA A 380 -8.89 4.80 12.37
C ALA A 380 -9.98 4.46 11.33
N GLN A 381 -9.68 4.61 10.03
CA GLN A 381 -10.58 4.20 8.95
C GLN A 381 -10.73 2.67 8.90
N GLN A 382 -9.62 1.93 8.97
CA GLN A 382 -9.63 0.47 8.95
C GLN A 382 -10.26 -0.14 10.21
N MET A 383 -10.16 0.52 11.36
CA MET A 383 -10.88 0.15 12.57
C MET A 383 -12.39 0.08 12.32
N ALA A 384 -12.95 1.07 11.61
CA ALA A 384 -14.35 1.09 11.22
C ALA A 384 -14.68 0.06 10.12
N GLU A 385 -13.82 -0.05 9.10
CA GLU A 385 -13.97 -1.01 7.99
C GLU A 385 -14.01 -2.47 8.49
N PHE A 386 -13.07 -2.83 9.38
CA PHE A 386 -12.93 -4.17 9.94
C PHE A 386 -13.81 -4.41 11.18
N LYS A 387 -14.50 -3.37 11.67
CA LYS A 387 -15.36 -3.39 12.86
C LYS A 387 -14.63 -3.89 14.12
N LEU A 388 -13.40 -3.40 14.31
CA LEU A 388 -12.57 -3.77 15.46
C LEU A 388 -13.01 -3.02 16.72
N THR A 389 -12.93 -3.69 17.87
CA THR A 389 -13.35 -3.10 19.15
C THR A 389 -12.29 -2.20 19.77
N LYS A 390 -11.00 -2.49 19.56
CA LYS A 390 -9.88 -1.75 20.15
C LYS A 390 -8.76 -1.49 19.13
N ALA A 391 -8.18 -0.29 19.19
CA ALA A 391 -6.97 0.02 18.44
C ALA A 391 -5.77 -0.59 19.17
N LEU A 392 -5.42 -1.82 18.78
CA LEU A 392 -4.25 -2.51 19.32
C LEU A 392 -2.95 -1.96 18.71
N PRO A 393 -1.86 -1.87 19.50
CA PRO A 393 -0.58 -1.37 19.00
C PRO A 393 0.03 -2.32 17.95
N SER A 394 1.08 -1.86 17.28
CA SER A 394 1.80 -2.70 16.31
C SER A 394 2.40 -3.95 16.99
N PRO A 395 2.23 -5.15 16.41
CA PRO A 395 2.74 -6.39 16.99
C PRO A 395 4.28 -6.44 16.94
N ASN A 396 4.90 -5.71 16.00
CA ASN A 396 6.36 -5.63 15.83
C ASN A 396 7.05 -5.11 17.11
N GLY A 397 6.45 -4.13 17.79
CA GLY A 397 7.02 -3.60 19.04
C GLY A 397 7.00 -4.61 20.18
N ALA A 398 5.96 -5.43 20.26
CA ALA A 398 5.86 -6.49 21.27
C ALA A 398 6.88 -7.60 21.01
N MET A 399 7.04 -8.04 19.75
CA MET A 399 8.03 -9.05 19.36
C MET A 399 9.47 -8.60 19.63
N ARG A 400 9.81 -7.36 19.23
CA ARG A 400 11.16 -6.79 19.47
C ARG A 400 11.50 -6.75 20.96
N ARG A 401 10.55 -6.42 21.84
CA ARG A 401 10.77 -6.45 23.29
C ARG A 401 10.81 -7.87 23.82
N GLY A 402 9.88 -8.72 23.42
CA GLY A 402 9.76 -10.09 23.92
C GLY A 402 10.92 -11.02 23.55
N TRP A 403 11.66 -10.70 22.50
CA TRP A 403 12.82 -11.47 22.05
C TRP A 403 14.16 -10.75 22.28
N ASN A 404 14.19 -9.71 23.11
CA ASN A 404 15.38 -8.89 23.40
C ASN A 404 16.09 -8.43 22.11
N GLY A 405 15.33 -7.81 21.21
CA GLY A 405 15.79 -7.37 19.90
C GLY A 405 17.05 -6.52 19.98
N VAL A 406 18.09 -6.94 19.27
CA VAL A 406 19.35 -6.23 19.13
C VAL A 406 19.30 -5.38 17.87
N THR A 407 19.06 -6.01 16.72
CA THR A 407 19.08 -5.34 15.42
C THR A 407 17.99 -5.89 14.51
N ILE A 408 17.58 -5.08 13.53
CA ILE A 408 16.80 -5.49 12.38
C ILE A 408 17.73 -5.34 11.18
N SER A 409 18.20 -6.48 10.67
CA SER A 409 19.07 -6.53 9.50
C SER A 409 18.23 -6.37 8.24
N ARG A 410 18.49 -5.30 7.48
CA ARG A 410 17.80 -4.97 6.23
C ARG A 410 18.79 -4.92 5.07
N ASP A 411 18.91 -6.04 4.36
CA ASP A 411 19.88 -6.21 3.28
C ASP A 411 19.23 -6.20 1.91
N THR A 412 19.94 -5.69 0.92
CA THR A 412 19.54 -5.77 -0.49
C THR A 412 19.58 -7.21 -1.00
N ILE A 413 18.51 -7.65 -1.67
CA ILE A 413 18.41 -8.95 -2.32
C ILE A 413 18.93 -8.87 -3.75
N HIS A 414 19.95 -9.66 -4.06
CA HIS A 414 20.55 -9.74 -5.40
C HIS A 414 20.14 -11.02 -6.12
N ILE A 415 19.81 -10.89 -7.41
CA ILE A 415 19.56 -12.02 -8.30
C ILE A 415 20.71 -12.09 -9.31
N GLU A 416 21.43 -13.19 -9.33
CA GLU A 416 22.53 -13.40 -10.28
C GLU A 416 22.05 -13.22 -11.73
N GLY A 417 22.77 -12.45 -12.53
CA GLY A 417 22.41 -12.13 -13.91
C GLY A 417 21.32 -11.06 -14.06
N ILE A 418 20.88 -10.41 -12.97
CA ILE A 418 19.95 -9.28 -13.01
C ILE A 418 20.57 -8.07 -12.29
N GLU A 419 20.81 -6.98 -13.02
CA GLU A 419 21.33 -5.73 -12.45
C GLU A 419 20.18 -4.90 -11.86
N LEU A 420 20.18 -4.75 -10.54
CA LEU A 420 19.29 -3.87 -9.77
C LEU A 420 19.96 -2.52 -9.49
N GLY A 421 19.33 -1.67 -8.67
CA GLY A 421 19.83 -0.31 -8.40
C GLY A 421 21.20 -0.28 -7.71
N PHE A 422 21.45 -1.23 -6.81
CA PHE A 422 22.80 -1.45 -6.26
C PHE A 422 23.45 -2.63 -6.96
N LYS A 423 24.65 -2.43 -7.52
CA LYS A 423 25.38 -3.47 -8.26
C LYS A 423 25.94 -4.57 -7.37
N LYS A 424 26.25 -4.24 -6.12
CA LYS A 424 26.76 -5.16 -5.10
C LYS A 424 25.90 -5.08 -3.82
N PRO A 425 26.00 -6.07 -2.92
CA PRO A 425 25.25 -6.07 -1.66
C PRO A 425 25.46 -4.80 -0.84
N VAL A 426 24.37 -4.34 -0.24
CA VAL A 426 24.35 -3.32 0.82
C VAL A 426 23.73 -3.98 2.05
N LEU A 427 24.43 -3.87 3.18
CA LEU A 427 23.95 -4.37 4.47
C LEU A 427 23.48 -3.19 5.32
N PHE A 428 22.42 -3.38 6.09
CA PHE A 428 21.96 -2.35 7.01
C PHE A 428 21.55 -2.96 8.34
N GLU A 429 22.04 -2.40 9.44
CA GLU A 429 21.66 -2.77 10.80
C GLU A 429 20.92 -1.61 11.46
N ARG A 430 19.61 -1.79 11.62
CA ARG A 430 18.76 -0.86 12.38
C ARG A 430 18.68 -1.34 13.82
N HIS A 431 19.08 -0.52 14.78
CA HIS A 431 18.89 -0.83 16.20
C HIS A 431 17.41 -1.10 16.49
N ALA A 432 17.09 -2.27 17.05
CA ALA A 432 15.71 -2.78 17.08
C ALA A 432 14.81 -2.09 18.12
N VAL A 433 15.40 -1.37 19.08
CA VAL A 433 14.75 -0.83 20.27
C VAL A 433 15.13 0.63 20.50
N GLY A 434 14.43 1.30 21.42
CA GLY A 434 14.67 2.70 21.75
C GLY A 434 14.15 3.70 20.72
N GLY A 435 14.34 4.98 21.03
CA GLY A 435 14.00 6.12 20.19
C GLY A 435 12.53 6.49 20.23
N GLU A 436 12.10 7.25 19.24
CA GLU A 436 10.75 7.81 19.16
C GLU A 436 9.64 6.74 19.11
N TYR A 437 9.94 5.52 18.61
CA TYR A 437 8.99 4.40 18.61
C TYR A 437 8.55 3.94 20.01
N GLY A 438 9.36 4.24 21.03
CA GLY A 438 9.06 3.92 22.43
C GLY A 438 8.61 5.13 23.25
N ALA A 439 8.26 6.26 22.62
CA ALA A 439 8.00 7.50 23.33
C ALA A 439 6.64 7.52 24.04
N GLY A 440 6.63 8.04 25.27
CA GLY A 440 5.42 8.55 25.92
C GLY A 440 5.17 10.00 25.51
N TRP A 441 3.92 10.35 25.22
CA TRP A 441 3.57 11.71 24.79
C TRP A 441 2.20 12.17 25.31
N ARG A 442 2.00 13.49 25.37
CA ARG A 442 0.71 14.10 25.74
C ARG A 442 0.56 15.53 25.19
N GLU A 443 -0.64 15.88 24.75
CA GLU A 443 -1.03 17.28 24.50
C GLU A 443 -1.23 18.02 25.83
N ILE A 444 -0.61 19.19 25.97
CA ILE A 444 -0.64 19.99 27.19
C ILE A 444 -0.67 21.50 26.89
N SER A 445 -1.23 22.29 27.80
CA SER A 445 -1.31 23.76 27.71
C SER A 445 -0.10 24.44 28.37
N LYS A 446 -0.18 25.76 28.58
CA LYS A 446 0.86 26.57 29.26
C LYS A 446 1.15 26.00 30.65
N GLY A 447 2.43 25.91 31.03
CA GLY A 447 2.80 25.33 32.31
C GLY A 447 4.30 25.14 32.48
N ARG A 448 4.69 24.25 33.41
CA ARG A 448 6.07 23.81 33.60
C ARG A 448 6.15 22.30 33.38
N LEU A 449 7.04 21.88 32.49
CA LEU A 449 7.36 20.48 32.26
C LEU A 449 8.68 20.16 32.98
N ILE A 450 8.70 19.05 33.72
CA ILE A 450 9.88 18.56 34.44
C ILE A 450 10.01 17.06 34.12
N THR A 451 11.19 16.65 33.70
CA THR A 451 11.55 15.24 33.48
C THR A 451 12.59 14.84 34.52
N THR A 452 12.25 13.85 35.34
CA THR A 452 13.10 13.38 36.45
C THR A 452 13.45 11.92 36.25
N PHE A 453 14.72 11.58 36.46
CA PHE A 453 15.22 10.21 36.50
C PHE A 453 15.45 9.79 37.96
N PHE A 454 14.93 8.64 38.34
CA PHE A 454 15.11 8.05 39.66
C PHE A 454 16.05 6.84 39.48
N PRO A 455 17.30 6.92 39.95
CA PRO A 455 18.19 5.76 39.92
C PRO A 455 17.64 4.62 40.78
N ASP A 456 17.93 3.36 40.42
CA ASP A 456 17.53 2.19 41.21
C ASP A 456 18.31 2.08 42.55
N ASP A 457 19.44 2.79 42.69
CA ASP A 457 20.10 2.95 43.97
C ASP A 457 19.22 3.83 44.88
N GLU A 458 18.60 3.20 45.87
CA GLU A 458 17.70 3.86 46.84
C GLU A 458 18.37 5.01 47.62
N ASN A 459 19.70 5.10 47.61
CA ASN A 459 20.45 6.18 48.26
C ASN A 459 20.82 7.32 47.31
N ALA A 460 20.56 7.19 46.00
CA ALA A 460 20.86 8.20 45.02
C ALA A 460 19.70 9.19 44.87
N GLU A 461 20.03 10.49 44.89
CA GLU A 461 19.03 11.54 44.73
C GLU A 461 18.44 11.55 43.30
N PRO A 462 17.13 11.85 43.13
CA PRO A 462 16.52 11.99 41.81
C PRO A 462 17.18 13.09 40.97
N LEU A 463 17.46 12.80 39.71
CA LEU A 463 18.11 13.70 38.78
C LEU A 463 17.09 14.42 37.90
N ILE A 464 17.12 15.75 37.87
CA ILE A 464 16.34 16.52 36.88
C ILE A 464 17.07 16.44 35.54
N VAL A 465 16.48 15.71 34.59
CA VAL A 465 17.00 15.56 33.22
C VAL A 465 16.72 16.84 32.41
N ASP A 466 15.52 17.39 32.55
CA ASP A 466 15.10 18.63 31.89
C ASP A 466 14.03 19.34 32.72
N ALA A 467 14.04 20.67 32.70
CA ALA A 467 12.96 21.49 33.23
C ALA A 467 12.75 22.73 32.36
N ARG A 468 11.53 22.90 31.84
CA ARG A 468 11.19 24.02 30.95
C ARG A 468 9.81 24.61 31.24
N ARG A 469 9.65 25.90 30.94
CA ARG A 469 8.34 26.57 30.96
C ARG A 469 7.76 26.56 29.55
N LEU A 470 6.51 26.15 29.44
CA LEU A 470 5.74 26.11 28.20
C LEU A 470 4.84 27.35 28.13
N SER A 471 5.04 28.16 27.10
CA SER A 471 4.35 29.45 26.88
C SER A 471 3.09 29.34 26.02
N ASP A 472 2.99 28.28 25.23
CA ASP A 472 2.01 28.14 24.17
C ASP A 472 0.73 27.51 24.71
N SER A 473 -0.42 27.89 24.17
CA SER A 473 -1.72 27.33 24.59
C SER A 473 -1.88 25.86 24.17
N ARG A 474 -1.12 25.40 23.17
CA ARG A 474 -1.10 24.03 22.67
C ARG A 474 0.35 23.57 22.50
N ASN A 475 0.76 22.59 23.28
CA ASN A 475 2.07 21.94 23.21
C ASN A 475 1.87 20.42 23.15
N VAL A 476 2.89 19.72 22.68
CA VAL A 476 3.04 18.27 22.87
C VAL A 476 4.34 18.02 23.63
N ALA A 477 4.26 17.34 24.77
CA ALA A 477 5.45 16.83 25.45
C ALA A 477 5.72 15.41 25.01
N VAL A 478 6.98 15.09 24.74
CA VAL A 478 7.44 13.77 24.29
C VAL A 478 8.67 13.38 25.10
N VAL A 479 8.68 12.16 25.64
CA VAL A 479 9.80 11.59 26.41
C VAL A 479 10.05 10.18 25.91
N TYR A 480 11.32 9.86 25.66
CA TYR A 480 11.78 8.53 25.24
C TYR A 480 13.16 8.22 25.82
N HIS A 481 13.62 6.98 25.64
CA HIS A 481 14.97 6.57 26.01
C HIS A 481 15.59 5.68 24.91
N ASN A 482 16.91 5.52 24.95
CA ASN A 482 17.65 4.58 24.11
C ASN A 482 18.43 3.61 25.02
N PRO A 483 18.07 2.33 25.09
CA PRO A 483 18.87 1.34 25.82
C PRO A 483 20.10 0.98 24.98
N LEU A 484 21.30 1.13 25.56
CA LEU A 484 22.56 1.01 24.81
C LEU A 484 23.39 -0.24 25.16
N ASP A 485 22.99 -1.01 26.18
CA ASP A 485 23.73 -2.21 26.62
C ASP A 485 23.85 -3.27 25.50
N ASN A 486 22.85 -3.39 24.64
CA ASN A 486 22.87 -4.32 23.52
C ASN A 486 23.65 -3.81 22.29
N VAL A 487 24.16 -2.56 22.31
CA VAL A 487 24.86 -1.96 21.16
C VAL A 487 26.22 -2.62 20.92
N GLU A 488 26.88 -3.14 21.97
CA GLU A 488 28.09 -3.95 21.77
C GLU A 488 27.79 -5.22 20.94
N THR A 489 26.66 -5.88 21.25
CA THR A 489 26.20 -7.07 20.52
C THR A 489 25.81 -6.70 19.08
N LEU A 490 25.17 -5.55 18.89
CA LEU A 490 24.85 -5.02 17.57
C LEU A 490 26.13 -4.78 16.75
N ALA A 491 27.10 -4.08 17.32
CA ALA A 491 28.36 -3.76 16.67
C ALA A 491 29.12 -5.03 16.25
N ASP A 492 29.20 -6.02 17.15
CA ASP A 492 29.87 -7.29 16.88
C ASP A 492 29.18 -8.08 15.75
N HIS A 493 27.84 -8.15 15.77
CA HIS A 493 27.06 -8.76 14.68
C HIS A 493 27.23 -8.02 13.35
N PHE A 494 27.18 -6.69 13.36
CA PHE A 494 27.33 -5.84 12.19
C PHE A 494 28.71 -6.01 11.53
N PHE A 495 29.79 -5.89 12.30
CA PHE A 495 31.15 -5.97 11.74
C PHE A 495 31.49 -7.37 11.25
N ARG A 496 31.05 -8.42 11.95
CA ARG A 496 31.25 -9.80 11.48
C ARG A 496 30.58 -10.02 10.13
N ARG A 497 29.31 -9.62 9.99
CA ARG A 497 28.57 -9.73 8.72
C ARG A 497 29.21 -8.90 7.62
N CYS A 498 29.66 -7.69 7.92
CA CYS A 498 30.35 -6.85 6.94
C CYS A 498 31.66 -7.49 6.46
N LEU A 499 32.40 -8.12 7.37
CA LEU A 499 33.62 -8.83 7.04
C LEU A 499 33.32 -10.04 6.15
N ASP A 500 32.34 -10.87 6.54
CA ASP A 500 31.91 -12.06 5.78
C ASP A 500 31.43 -11.71 4.37
N ALA A 501 30.70 -10.60 4.22
CA ALA A 501 30.21 -10.11 2.94
C ALA A 501 31.23 -9.26 2.15
N ASN A 502 32.41 -8.98 2.74
CA ASN A 502 33.46 -8.13 2.16
C ASN A 502 32.97 -6.71 1.80
N VAL A 503 32.24 -6.07 2.71
CA VAL A 503 31.68 -4.72 2.56
C VAL A 503 32.28 -3.73 3.55
N THR A 504 32.42 -2.46 3.16
CA THR A 504 32.99 -1.42 4.03
C THR A 504 31.93 -0.93 5.04
N PRO A 505 32.19 -0.96 6.35
CA PRO A 505 31.21 -0.57 7.37
C PRO A 505 31.22 0.94 7.65
N TYR A 506 30.05 1.49 7.91
CA TYR A 506 29.82 2.88 8.34
C TYR A 506 28.83 2.92 9.51
N VAL A 507 29.04 3.85 10.45
CA VAL A 507 28.08 4.10 11.53
C VAL A 507 27.40 5.45 11.29
N VAL A 508 26.09 5.47 11.38
CA VAL A 508 25.25 6.61 11.01
C VAL A 508 24.50 7.14 12.23
N THR A 509 24.71 8.41 12.56
CA THR A 509 23.98 9.09 13.65
C THR A 509 23.90 10.58 13.39
N LYS A 510 23.02 11.30 14.09
CA LYS A 510 23.02 12.76 14.15
C LYS A 510 23.75 13.30 15.40
N LYS A 511 24.76 12.58 15.92
CA LYS A 511 25.47 12.89 17.19
C LYS A 511 26.08 14.29 17.28
N THR A 512 26.30 14.98 16.16
CA THR A 512 26.79 16.36 16.15
C THR A 512 25.76 17.35 16.70
N VAL A 513 24.46 17.09 16.54
CA VAL A 513 23.35 17.89 17.06
C VAL A 513 22.68 17.14 18.23
N PHE A 514 22.40 15.86 18.03
CA PHE A 514 21.79 14.98 19.03
C PHE A 514 22.85 14.32 19.90
N LYS A 515 23.43 15.11 20.81
CA LYS A 515 24.61 14.71 21.60
C LYS A 515 24.44 13.40 22.38
N TRP A 516 23.21 13.06 22.76
CA TRP A 516 22.91 11.80 23.44
C TRP A 516 23.17 10.55 22.59
N GLN A 517 23.38 10.69 21.28
CA GLN A 517 23.73 9.60 20.36
C GLN A 517 25.25 9.33 20.30
N GLU A 518 26.10 10.11 20.98
CA GLU A 518 27.55 9.88 21.00
C GLU A 518 27.93 8.48 21.52
N PRO A 519 27.31 7.94 22.59
CA PRO A 519 27.69 6.62 23.09
C PRO A 519 27.45 5.49 22.09
N PHE A 520 26.42 5.59 21.22
CA PHE A 520 26.22 4.62 20.14
C PHE A 520 27.42 4.55 19.20
N TRP A 521 27.96 5.71 18.80
CA TRP A 521 29.18 5.77 17.99
C TRP A 521 30.40 5.25 18.76
N ALA A 522 30.57 5.68 20.02
CA ALA A 522 31.71 5.31 20.85
C ALA A 522 31.80 3.78 21.03
N ILE A 523 30.69 3.12 21.36
CA ILE A 523 30.62 1.65 21.54
C ILE A 523 30.99 0.94 20.23
N HIS A 524 30.45 1.38 19.08
CA HIS A 524 30.83 0.79 17.79
C HIS A 524 32.32 0.96 17.48
N LYS A 525 32.87 2.14 17.76
CA LYS A 525 34.28 2.44 17.51
C LYS A 525 35.18 1.57 18.38
N GLU A 526 34.85 1.43 19.66
CA GLU A 526 35.59 0.58 20.61
C GLU A 526 35.60 -0.89 20.16
N VAL A 527 34.43 -1.45 19.82
CA VAL A 527 34.33 -2.83 19.33
C VAL A 527 35.11 -3.02 18.03
N PHE A 528 35.00 -2.08 17.09
CA PHE A 528 35.73 -2.13 15.82
C PHE A 528 37.24 -2.12 16.05
N ASP A 529 37.74 -1.17 16.84
CA ASP A 529 39.16 -0.99 17.09
C ASP A 529 39.75 -2.20 17.83
N ALA A 530 39.02 -2.75 18.80
CA ALA A 530 39.48 -3.86 19.61
C ALA A 530 39.49 -5.22 18.86
N LYS A 531 38.47 -5.50 18.03
CA LYS A 531 38.24 -6.85 17.49
C LYS A 531 38.39 -6.95 15.96
N TYR A 532 38.08 -5.88 15.21
CA TYR A 532 37.83 -5.99 13.76
C TYR A 532 38.80 -5.20 12.89
N ARG A 533 39.39 -4.11 13.40
CA ARG A 533 40.22 -3.16 12.63
C ARG A 533 41.25 -3.84 11.74
N HIS A 534 42.07 -4.74 12.30
CA HIS A 534 43.11 -5.45 11.55
C HIS A 534 42.53 -6.27 10.39
N GLN A 535 41.46 -7.02 10.65
CA GLN A 535 40.82 -7.89 9.65
C GLN A 535 40.24 -7.08 8.48
N PHE A 536 39.67 -5.90 8.76
CA PHE A 536 39.17 -4.99 7.71
C PHE A 536 40.29 -4.31 6.92
N GLN A 537 41.42 -3.99 7.57
CA GLN A 537 42.60 -3.43 6.90
C GLN A 537 43.24 -4.45 5.96
N GLU A 538 43.41 -5.69 6.41
CA GLU A 538 43.98 -6.78 5.60
C GLU A 538 43.15 -7.07 4.34
N ARG A 539 41.82 -6.95 4.43
CA ARG A 539 40.91 -7.09 3.27
C ARG A 539 40.80 -5.82 2.41
N GLY A 540 41.50 -4.74 2.76
CA GLY A 540 41.47 -3.47 2.04
C GLY A 540 40.13 -2.73 2.09
N LEU A 541 39.27 -3.08 3.04
CA LEU A 541 37.93 -2.50 3.18
C LEU A 541 37.94 -1.17 3.92
N VAL A 542 38.89 -1.01 4.85
CA VAL A 542 39.15 0.23 5.61
C VAL A 542 40.65 0.52 5.57
N PRO A 543 41.19 1.08 4.46
CA PRO A 543 42.64 1.15 4.24
C PRO A 543 43.41 1.99 5.28
N ASP A 544 42.78 3.05 5.80
CA ASP A 544 43.34 3.92 6.84
C ASP A 544 43.18 3.32 8.26
N GLY A 545 42.47 2.20 8.38
CA GLY A 545 42.13 1.55 9.64
C GLY A 545 41.16 2.33 10.52
N GLN A 546 40.49 3.35 9.99
CA GLN A 546 39.54 4.15 10.76
C GLN A 546 38.11 3.84 10.33
N LEU A 547 37.31 3.36 11.28
CA LEU A 547 35.86 3.33 11.11
C LEU A 547 35.35 4.74 10.83
N GLN A 548 34.49 4.88 9.82
CA GLN A 548 33.95 6.17 9.42
C GLN A 548 32.57 6.39 10.04
N HIS A 549 32.37 7.59 10.59
CA HIS A 549 31.07 8.10 11.03
C HIS A 549 30.45 8.95 9.93
N LEU A 550 29.17 8.73 9.65
CA LEU A 550 28.37 9.58 8.77
C LEU A 550 27.26 10.26 9.57
N ILE A 551 27.05 11.55 9.34
CA ILE A 551 25.82 12.21 9.78
C ILE A 551 24.64 11.69 8.94
N SER A 552 23.47 11.50 9.54
CA SER A 552 22.32 10.82 8.87
C SER A 552 21.88 11.50 7.57
N ASP A 553 21.93 12.82 7.51
CA ASP A 553 21.72 13.64 6.30
C ASP A 553 22.80 13.48 5.23
N ALA A 554 24.04 13.15 5.59
CA ALA A 554 25.05 12.76 4.61
C ALA A 554 24.85 11.31 4.15
N ALA A 555 24.39 10.43 5.03
CA ALA A 555 24.15 9.02 4.71
C ALA A 555 23.07 8.86 3.63
N THR A 556 21.97 9.61 3.69
CA THR A 556 20.95 9.65 2.61
C THR A 556 21.57 10.01 1.26
N MET A 557 22.42 11.05 1.20
CA MET A 557 23.12 11.41 -0.04
C MET A 557 24.03 10.28 -0.53
N GLN A 558 24.74 9.59 0.37
CA GLN A 558 25.62 8.49 -0.02
C GLN A 558 24.84 7.26 -0.51
N ILE A 559 23.68 6.96 0.05
CA ILE A 559 22.81 5.86 -0.42
C ILE A 559 22.42 6.09 -1.89
N ILE A 560 22.07 7.32 -2.27
CA ILE A 560 21.74 7.68 -3.66
C ILE A 560 22.99 7.63 -4.56
N ARG A 561 24.15 8.07 -4.05
CA ARG A 561 25.39 8.18 -4.84
C ARG A 561 26.13 6.85 -5.01
N TRP A 562 26.22 6.03 -3.98
CA TRP A 562 27.01 4.78 -3.96
C TRP A 562 26.26 3.60 -4.57
N THR A 563 25.74 3.78 -5.79
CA THR A 563 25.01 2.74 -6.55
C THR A 563 25.86 1.52 -6.90
N ARG A 564 27.19 1.59 -6.74
CA ARG A 564 28.06 0.41 -6.80
C ARG A 564 27.76 -0.59 -5.68
N GLY A 565 27.15 -0.16 -4.56
CA GLY A 565 26.94 -0.95 -3.35
C GLY A 565 28.26 -1.21 -2.61
N ASN A 566 28.37 -2.36 -1.95
CA ASN A 566 29.55 -2.82 -1.19
C ASN A 566 29.84 -2.03 0.09
N PHE A 567 28.80 -1.55 0.75
CA PHE A 567 28.90 -0.87 2.04
C PHE A 567 27.86 -1.43 3.03
N GLY A 568 28.18 -1.31 4.31
CA GLY A 568 27.28 -1.60 5.42
C GLY A 568 27.00 -0.33 6.22
N MET A 569 25.77 -0.14 6.71
CA MET A 569 25.42 0.96 7.61
C MET A 569 24.77 0.45 8.90
N ALA A 570 25.18 0.99 10.05
CA ALA A 570 24.51 0.76 11.33
C ALA A 570 23.95 2.08 11.86
N ALA A 571 22.67 2.10 12.25
CA ALA A 571 21.98 3.32 12.70
C ALA A 571 21.00 3.06 13.86
N HIS A 572 20.58 4.14 14.54
CA HIS A 572 19.50 4.09 15.53
C HIS A 572 18.17 3.66 14.90
N ASN A 573 17.20 3.30 15.75
CA ASN A 573 15.92 2.75 15.31
C ASN A 573 15.19 3.61 14.26
N TYR A 574 15.04 4.92 14.51
CA TYR A 574 14.35 5.83 13.58
C TYR A 574 15.15 6.13 12.31
N ASP A 575 16.42 6.52 12.43
CA ASP A 575 17.30 6.73 11.28
C ASP A 575 17.35 5.48 10.39
N GLY A 576 17.46 4.29 10.99
CA GLY A 576 17.49 3.02 10.27
C GLY A 576 16.18 2.70 9.56
N ASP A 577 15.03 3.10 10.09
CA ASP A 577 13.76 2.94 9.37
C ASP A 577 13.73 3.79 8.10
N MET A 578 14.04 5.08 8.23
CA MET A 578 13.98 6.04 7.12
C MET A 578 15.02 5.70 6.03
N LEU A 579 16.27 5.42 6.43
CA LEU A 579 17.36 5.15 5.51
C LEU A 579 17.20 3.81 4.78
N THR A 580 16.60 2.80 5.42
CA THR A 580 16.39 1.51 4.74
C THR A 580 15.25 1.55 3.73
N ASP A 581 14.23 2.38 3.94
CA ASP A 581 13.22 2.68 2.92
C ASP A 581 13.83 3.39 1.71
N GLU A 582 14.79 4.29 1.95
CA GLU A 582 15.57 4.92 0.88
C GLU A 582 16.45 3.91 0.13
N VAL A 583 17.17 3.03 0.84
CA VAL A 583 17.93 1.91 0.24
C VAL A 583 17.01 1.04 -0.62
N ALA A 584 15.80 0.73 -0.14
CA ALA A 584 14.81 -0.02 -0.90
C ALA A 584 14.44 0.66 -2.22
N GLN A 585 14.19 1.97 -2.16
CA GLN A 585 13.78 2.76 -3.33
C GLN A 585 14.91 2.93 -4.35
N VAL A 586 16.15 3.12 -3.90
CA VAL A 586 17.32 3.13 -4.79
C VAL A 586 17.47 1.76 -5.45
N HIS A 587 17.37 0.68 -4.67
CA HIS A 587 17.61 -0.68 -5.13
C HIS A 587 16.55 -1.15 -6.14
N ARG A 588 15.26 -1.10 -5.77
CA ARG A 588 14.14 -1.39 -6.68
C ARG A 588 12.80 -1.00 -6.06
N SER A 589 12.46 -1.65 -4.95
CA SER A 589 11.25 -1.51 -4.14
C SER A 589 11.48 -2.24 -2.80
N PRO A 590 10.61 -2.04 -1.79
CA PRO A 590 10.71 -2.76 -0.52
C PRO A 590 10.78 -4.29 -0.67
N GLY A 591 10.11 -4.90 -1.66
CA GLY A 591 10.18 -6.34 -1.90
C GLY A 591 11.57 -6.92 -2.23
N PHE A 592 12.56 -6.07 -2.46
CA PHE A 592 13.95 -6.45 -2.70
C PHE A 592 14.87 -6.18 -1.49
N ILE A 593 14.30 -5.89 -0.33
CA ILE A 593 15.02 -5.71 0.94
C ILE A 593 14.51 -6.74 1.95
N THR A 594 15.42 -7.50 2.55
CA THR A 594 15.11 -8.39 3.67
C THR A 594 14.79 -7.58 4.94
N SER A 595 14.11 -8.15 5.92
CA SER A 595 13.92 -7.52 7.23
C SER A 595 13.94 -8.60 8.29
N ASN A 596 15.08 -8.74 8.97
CA ASN A 596 15.31 -9.86 9.88
C ASN A 596 15.63 -9.33 11.27
N LEU A 597 14.73 -9.53 12.23
CA LEU A 597 15.00 -9.21 13.63
C LEU A 597 15.95 -10.26 14.21
N VAL A 598 17.06 -9.79 14.80
CA VAL A 598 17.99 -10.61 15.58
C VAL A 598 17.87 -10.19 17.04
N GLY A 599 17.35 -11.10 17.85
CA GLY A 599 17.26 -11.01 19.30
C GLY A 599 18.19 -12.01 20.00
N LYS A 600 18.20 -11.97 21.33
CA LYS A 600 19.05 -12.82 22.16
C LYS A 600 18.26 -13.38 23.34
N ALA A 601 18.18 -14.71 23.42
CA ALA A 601 17.59 -15.40 24.56
C ALA A 601 18.51 -15.32 25.79
N ASP A 602 17.95 -15.57 26.98
CA ASP A 602 18.69 -15.51 28.25
C ASP A 602 19.84 -16.54 28.32
N ASP A 603 19.70 -17.67 27.60
CA ASP A 603 20.75 -18.69 27.45
C ASP A 603 21.87 -18.28 26.46
N GLY A 604 21.79 -17.08 25.90
CA GLY A 604 22.76 -16.52 24.95
C GLY A 604 22.53 -16.92 23.49
N SER A 605 21.59 -17.82 23.20
CA SER A 605 21.25 -18.19 21.82
C SER A 605 20.52 -17.07 21.09
N LEU A 606 20.70 -17.01 19.77
CA LEU A 606 20.03 -16.00 18.94
C LEU A 606 18.59 -16.42 18.66
N ILE A 607 17.67 -15.47 18.82
CA ILE A 607 16.30 -15.58 18.32
C ILE A 607 16.28 -14.81 17.00
N LYS A 608 15.85 -15.45 15.91
CA LYS A 608 15.73 -14.77 14.62
C LYS A 608 14.31 -14.85 14.09
N GLU A 609 13.75 -13.68 13.83
CA GLU A 609 12.53 -13.52 13.06
C GLU A 609 12.87 -12.97 11.67
N PHE A 610 12.14 -13.45 10.68
CA PHE A 610 12.32 -13.10 9.29
C PHE A 610 10.99 -12.63 8.70
N GLU A 611 10.97 -11.40 8.18
CA GLU A 611 9.83 -10.80 7.51
C GLU A 611 10.25 -10.15 6.18
N ALA A 612 9.27 -9.94 5.29
CA ALA A 612 9.47 -9.04 4.16
C ALA A 612 9.36 -7.58 4.64
N SER A 613 10.10 -6.66 4.01
CA SER A 613 10.06 -5.24 4.40
C SER A 613 8.83 -4.47 3.88
N HIS A 614 7.97 -5.10 3.06
CA HIS A 614 6.73 -4.48 2.57
C HIS A 614 5.51 -4.80 3.46
N GLY A 615 4.45 -3.99 3.33
CA GLY A 615 3.14 -4.26 3.95
C GLY A 615 2.33 -5.37 3.27
N THR A 616 1.04 -5.46 3.59
CA THR A 616 0.11 -6.50 3.13
C THR A 616 -0.41 -6.35 1.69
N VAL A 617 -0.07 -5.24 1.04
CA VAL A 617 -0.38 -4.94 -0.36
C VAL A 617 -1.90 -4.88 -0.65
N ALA A 618 -2.59 -4.02 0.10
CA ALA A 618 -4.05 -3.85 0.09
C ALA A 618 -4.66 -3.50 -1.29
N ASP A 619 -3.94 -2.80 -2.16
CA ASP A 619 -4.40 -2.45 -3.50
C ASP A 619 -4.50 -3.67 -4.44
N LEU A 620 -3.47 -4.54 -4.46
CA LEU A 620 -3.53 -5.81 -5.18
C LEU A 620 -4.57 -6.73 -4.55
N TRP A 621 -4.73 -6.68 -3.22
CA TRP A 621 -5.80 -7.42 -2.56
C TRP A 621 -7.18 -6.98 -3.03
N ARG A 622 -7.44 -5.67 -3.12
CA ARG A 622 -8.69 -5.13 -3.67
C ARG A 622 -8.89 -5.52 -5.14
N ALA A 623 -7.82 -5.52 -5.95
CA ALA A 623 -7.87 -6.00 -7.33
C ALA A 623 -8.21 -7.50 -7.42
N HIS A 624 -7.57 -8.32 -6.60
CA HIS A 624 -7.86 -9.75 -6.46
C HIS A 624 -9.33 -10.00 -6.07
N LEU A 625 -9.86 -9.25 -5.11
CA LEU A 625 -11.27 -9.33 -4.70
C LEU A 625 -12.26 -8.95 -5.81
N ARG A 626 -11.83 -8.13 -6.79
CA ARG A 626 -12.61 -7.80 -8.00
C ARG A 626 -12.43 -8.83 -9.13
N GLY A 627 -11.60 -9.86 -8.94
CA GLY A 627 -11.27 -10.84 -9.98
C GLY A 627 -10.31 -10.32 -11.04
N GLU A 628 -9.63 -9.19 -10.78
CA GLU A 628 -8.61 -8.66 -11.67
C GLU A 628 -7.29 -9.45 -11.51
N PRO A 629 -6.52 -9.66 -12.59
CA PRO A 629 -5.22 -10.32 -12.49
C PRO A 629 -4.24 -9.48 -11.66
N THR A 630 -3.52 -10.13 -10.76
CA THR A 630 -2.49 -9.52 -9.92
C THR A 630 -1.11 -10.05 -10.26
N SER A 631 -0.06 -9.30 -9.96
CA SER A 631 1.33 -9.77 -10.06
C SER A 631 2.14 -9.26 -8.87
N PHE A 632 1.93 -9.93 -7.74
CA PHE A 632 2.69 -9.69 -6.52
C PHE A 632 4.05 -10.41 -6.62
N ASN A 633 5.13 -9.70 -6.29
CA ASN A 633 6.48 -10.25 -6.24
C ASN A 633 6.77 -10.88 -4.87
N PRO A 634 6.87 -12.22 -4.76
CA PRO A 634 7.04 -12.89 -3.47
C PRO A 634 8.50 -12.96 -3.01
N LEU A 635 9.47 -12.34 -3.71
CA LEU A 635 10.89 -12.49 -3.43
C LEU A 635 11.27 -12.22 -1.97
N GLY A 636 10.82 -11.08 -1.42
CA GLY A 636 11.09 -10.73 -0.01
C GLY A 636 10.50 -11.74 0.98
N MET A 637 9.26 -12.18 0.78
CA MET A 637 8.64 -13.21 1.64
C MET A 637 9.31 -14.58 1.47
N ALA A 638 9.76 -14.90 0.26
CA ALA A 638 10.48 -16.15 -0.03
C ALA A 638 11.83 -16.18 0.69
N GLU A 639 12.60 -15.09 0.64
CA GLU A 639 13.85 -14.98 1.39
C GLU A 639 13.63 -15.04 2.90
N ALA A 640 12.56 -14.41 3.41
CA ALA A 640 12.20 -14.52 4.82
C ALA A 640 11.87 -15.97 5.23
N MET A 641 11.05 -16.67 4.44
CA MET A 641 10.70 -18.07 4.67
C MET A 641 11.94 -18.97 4.64
N MET A 642 12.79 -18.81 3.62
CA MET A 642 14.04 -19.56 3.48
C MET A 642 14.99 -19.30 4.64
N GLY A 643 15.08 -18.05 5.12
CA GLY A 643 15.88 -17.66 6.28
C GLY A 643 15.40 -18.33 7.57
N ALA A 644 14.09 -18.32 7.83
CA ALA A 644 13.51 -18.97 9.00
C ALA A 644 13.72 -20.50 8.98
N ILE A 645 13.47 -21.15 7.84
CA ILE A 645 13.70 -22.59 7.66
C ILE A 645 15.18 -22.95 7.88
N SER A 646 16.10 -22.21 7.26
CA SER A 646 17.54 -22.45 7.42
C SER A 646 17.94 -22.26 8.89
N HIS A 647 17.47 -21.20 9.55
CA HIS A 647 17.79 -20.98 10.96
C HIS A 647 17.27 -22.09 11.88
N ALA A 648 16.02 -22.53 11.69
CA ALA A 648 15.43 -23.64 12.43
C ALA A 648 16.24 -24.95 12.24
N ALA A 649 16.67 -25.25 11.02
CA ALA A 649 17.51 -26.41 10.73
C ALA A 649 18.89 -26.33 11.41
N HIS A 650 19.50 -25.13 11.46
CA HIS A 650 20.77 -24.91 12.15
C HIS A 650 20.65 -25.05 13.67
N LEU A 651 19.56 -24.54 14.27
CA LEU A 651 19.29 -24.70 15.70
C LEU A 651 19.16 -26.18 16.08
N ARG A 652 18.46 -26.96 15.25
CA ARG A 652 18.33 -28.41 15.44
C ARG A 652 19.68 -29.13 15.36
N ALA A 653 20.54 -28.78 14.40
CA ALA A 653 21.88 -29.36 14.30
C ALA A 653 22.75 -29.02 15.52
N GLY A 654 22.68 -27.78 16.03
CA GLY A 654 23.42 -27.34 17.21
C GLY A 654 22.99 -28.03 18.51
N ALA A 655 21.76 -28.54 18.59
CA ALA A 655 21.19 -29.18 19.78
C ALA A 655 21.45 -30.70 19.87
N GLY A 656 22.12 -31.33 18.90
CA GLY A 656 22.29 -32.80 18.92
C GLY A 656 23.01 -33.48 17.75
N GLY A 657 23.63 -32.74 16.82
CA GLY A 657 24.52 -33.33 15.79
C GLY A 657 23.85 -33.87 14.53
N GLU A 658 22.59 -33.53 14.25
CA GLU A 658 21.88 -33.92 13.01
C GLU A 658 22.31 -33.07 11.81
N LEU A 659 23.60 -33.10 11.46
CA LEU A 659 24.17 -32.37 10.32
C LEU A 659 23.49 -32.75 8.99
N GLU A 660 23.06 -34.01 8.85
CA GLU A 660 22.34 -34.48 7.65
C GLU A 660 21.01 -33.75 7.43
N VAL A 661 20.28 -33.43 8.51
CA VAL A 661 19.03 -32.66 8.43
C VAL A 661 19.31 -31.24 7.98
N LYS A 662 20.31 -30.59 8.58
CA LYS A 662 20.75 -29.25 8.18
C LYS A 662 21.14 -29.22 6.70
N ASP A 663 22.00 -30.14 6.26
CA ASP A 663 22.50 -30.16 4.89
C ASP A 663 21.39 -30.43 3.86
N ALA A 664 20.40 -31.25 4.21
CA ALA A 664 19.21 -31.47 3.38
C ALA A 664 18.35 -30.19 3.24
N TYR A 665 18.15 -29.46 4.33
CA TYR A 665 17.45 -28.17 4.31
C TYR A 665 18.23 -27.07 3.59
N ASP A 666 19.56 -27.03 3.74
CA ASP A 666 20.41 -26.09 3.01
C ASP A 666 20.33 -26.35 1.49
N LYS A 667 20.38 -27.62 1.07
CA LYS A 667 20.17 -27.98 -0.35
C LYS A 667 18.78 -27.56 -0.85
N PHE A 668 17.73 -27.77 -0.05
CA PHE A 668 16.38 -27.37 -0.40
C PHE A 668 16.26 -25.85 -0.57
N VAL A 669 16.74 -25.08 0.41
CA VAL A 669 16.73 -23.60 0.38
C VAL A 669 17.53 -23.06 -0.80
N GLN A 670 18.72 -23.61 -1.06
CA GLN A 670 19.52 -23.23 -2.23
C GLN A 670 18.79 -23.54 -3.54
N SER A 671 18.09 -24.67 -3.62
CA SER A 671 17.32 -25.06 -4.81
C SER A 671 16.11 -24.16 -5.03
N LEU A 672 15.38 -23.80 -3.97
CA LEU A 672 14.25 -22.85 -4.04
C LEU A 672 14.72 -21.47 -4.47
N ARG A 673 15.81 -20.95 -3.87
CA ARG A 673 16.41 -19.67 -4.28
C ARG A 673 16.81 -19.70 -5.75
N LYS A 674 17.49 -20.77 -6.20
CA LYS A 674 17.88 -20.96 -7.60
C LYS A 674 16.66 -20.99 -8.52
N ALA A 675 15.60 -21.72 -8.16
CA ALA A 675 14.36 -21.80 -8.95
C ALA A 675 13.67 -20.44 -9.08
N LEU A 676 13.62 -19.69 -7.99
CA LEU A 676 13.07 -18.34 -7.94
C LEU A 676 13.88 -17.37 -8.83
N HIS A 677 15.20 -17.34 -8.65
CA HIS A 677 16.13 -16.50 -9.41
C HIS A 677 16.10 -16.81 -10.90
N ASN A 678 16.19 -18.09 -11.26
CA ASN A 678 16.15 -18.49 -12.66
C ASN A 678 14.81 -18.16 -13.31
N THR A 679 13.69 -18.25 -12.58
CA THR A 679 12.38 -17.81 -13.12
C THR A 679 12.41 -16.35 -13.54
N PHE A 680 13.02 -15.46 -12.76
CA PHE A 680 13.25 -14.08 -13.19
C PHE A 680 14.21 -13.99 -14.39
N ARG A 681 15.34 -14.72 -14.36
CA ARG A 681 16.34 -14.69 -15.45
C ARG A 681 15.78 -15.14 -16.79
N TYR A 682 14.86 -16.10 -16.80
CA TYR A 682 14.15 -16.55 -18.01
C TYR A 682 13.10 -15.55 -18.52
N GLY A 683 12.99 -14.35 -17.92
CA GLY A 683 11.98 -13.36 -18.30
C GLY A 683 10.57 -13.72 -17.85
N GLN A 684 10.43 -14.74 -16.99
CA GLN A 684 9.17 -15.22 -16.45
C GLN A 684 8.94 -14.66 -15.04
N GLY A 685 9.48 -13.49 -14.76
CA GLY A 685 9.29 -12.77 -13.50
C GLY A 685 7.88 -12.19 -13.35
N THR A 686 7.62 -11.57 -12.21
CA THR A 686 6.42 -10.74 -11.99
C THR A 686 6.48 -9.44 -12.80
N TRP A 687 5.35 -8.75 -12.95
CA TRP A 687 5.20 -7.58 -13.83
C TRP A 687 6.13 -6.43 -13.44
N ASP A 688 6.45 -6.29 -12.16
CA ASP A 688 7.39 -5.29 -11.66
C ASP A 688 8.83 -5.52 -12.16
N MET A 689 9.14 -6.70 -12.71
CA MET A 689 10.46 -7.07 -13.22
C MET A 689 10.47 -7.34 -14.73
N ALA A 690 9.49 -8.09 -15.22
CA ALA A 690 9.41 -8.53 -16.62
C ALA A 690 8.41 -7.73 -17.46
N GLY A 691 7.60 -6.87 -16.85
CA GLY A 691 6.53 -6.12 -17.51
C GLY A 691 5.27 -6.96 -17.69
N LYS A 692 4.17 -6.32 -18.09
CA LYS A 692 2.87 -6.99 -18.21
C LYS A 692 2.80 -7.96 -19.38
N ASP A 693 3.54 -7.69 -20.46
CA ASP A 693 3.49 -8.47 -21.70
C ASP A 693 4.26 -9.80 -21.58
N ALA A 694 5.37 -9.82 -20.83
CA ALA A 694 6.21 -11.00 -20.64
C ALA A 694 6.10 -11.61 -19.24
N GLY A 695 5.74 -10.82 -18.24
CA GLY A 695 5.69 -11.24 -16.84
C GLY A 695 4.44 -12.02 -16.47
N LEU A 696 4.57 -12.82 -15.41
CA LEU A 696 3.54 -13.73 -14.92
C LEU A 696 2.66 -13.07 -13.86
N THR A 697 1.42 -13.55 -13.74
CA THR A 697 0.56 -13.23 -12.58
C THR A 697 1.11 -13.85 -11.31
N THR A 698 0.59 -13.45 -10.15
CA THR A 698 0.99 -13.98 -8.84
C THR A 698 0.96 -15.50 -8.81
N GLU A 699 -0.16 -16.09 -9.22
CA GLU A 699 -0.40 -17.54 -9.21
C GLU A 699 0.51 -18.24 -10.23
N ALA A 700 0.59 -17.70 -11.46
CA ALA A 700 1.40 -18.28 -12.52
C ALA A 700 2.89 -18.27 -12.18
N PHE A 701 3.39 -17.19 -11.56
CA PHE A 701 4.75 -17.10 -11.08
C PHE A 701 5.04 -18.13 -9.99
N ILE A 702 4.19 -18.21 -8.96
CA ILE A 702 4.36 -19.16 -7.85
C ILE A 702 4.33 -20.61 -8.35
N HIS A 703 3.39 -20.94 -9.23
CA HIS A 703 3.33 -22.28 -9.84
C HIS A 703 4.57 -22.59 -10.67
N LYS A 704 5.08 -21.60 -11.44
CA LYS A 704 6.27 -21.78 -12.26
C LYS A 704 7.54 -22.02 -11.43
N VAL A 705 7.68 -21.32 -10.30
CA VAL A 705 8.76 -21.56 -9.34
C VAL A 705 8.64 -22.96 -8.73
N GLY A 706 7.44 -23.37 -8.30
CA GLY A 706 7.21 -24.71 -7.76
C GLY A 706 7.55 -25.82 -8.76
N TRP A 707 7.15 -25.65 -10.02
CA TRP A 707 7.53 -26.55 -11.11
C TRP A 707 9.06 -26.65 -11.29
N ARG A 708 9.79 -25.52 -11.26
CA ARG A 708 11.26 -25.54 -11.35
C ARG A 708 11.91 -26.19 -10.13
N LEU A 709 11.41 -25.89 -8.94
CA LEU A 709 11.91 -26.45 -7.68
C LEU A 709 11.83 -27.98 -7.70
N GLY A 710 10.67 -28.53 -8.06
CA GLY A 710 10.49 -29.99 -8.13
C GLY A 710 11.52 -30.66 -9.06
N ARG A 711 11.79 -30.03 -10.22
CA ARG A 711 12.81 -30.51 -11.17
C ARG A 711 14.23 -30.42 -10.60
N TYR A 712 14.59 -29.31 -9.97
CA TYR A 712 15.92 -29.14 -9.38
C TYR A 712 16.18 -30.12 -8.23
N LEU A 713 15.15 -30.42 -7.41
CA LEU A 713 15.24 -31.42 -6.36
C LEU A 713 15.37 -32.85 -6.92
N ALA A 714 14.80 -33.11 -8.11
CA ALA A 714 14.99 -34.35 -8.86
C ALA A 714 16.32 -34.41 -9.65
N ASN A 715 17.21 -33.42 -9.47
CA ASN A 715 18.44 -33.22 -10.25
C ASN A 715 18.20 -33.09 -11.77
N GLU A 716 17.01 -32.68 -12.21
CA GLU A 716 16.75 -32.31 -13.61
C GLU A 716 17.08 -30.83 -13.81
N LEU A 717 18.32 -30.53 -14.15
CA LEU A 717 18.76 -29.14 -14.32
C LEU A 717 18.25 -28.55 -15.64
N ASP A 718 18.02 -27.23 -15.66
CA ASP A 718 17.50 -26.56 -16.86
C ASP A 718 18.43 -26.72 -18.09
N VAL A 719 19.74 -26.80 -17.87
CA VAL A 719 20.75 -27.04 -18.92
C VAL A 719 20.58 -28.42 -19.56
N GLU A 720 20.29 -29.45 -18.75
CA GLU A 720 20.07 -30.83 -19.22
C GLU A 720 18.75 -30.96 -19.99
N ALA A 721 17.83 -30.00 -19.79
CA ALA A 721 16.58 -29.90 -20.50
C ALA A 721 16.66 -29.03 -21.77
N GLY A 722 17.86 -28.57 -22.15
CA GLY A 722 18.08 -27.71 -23.31
C GLY A 722 17.61 -26.26 -23.15
N LEU A 723 17.35 -25.81 -21.91
CA LEU A 723 17.00 -24.41 -21.63
C LEU A 723 18.29 -23.60 -21.40
N GLU A 724 18.74 -22.88 -22.43
CA GLU A 724 19.86 -21.94 -22.29
C GLU A 724 19.53 -20.87 -21.26
N VAL A 725 20.31 -20.83 -20.17
CA VAL A 725 20.25 -19.75 -19.20
C VAL A 725 20.69 -18.47 -19.94
N PRO A 726 19.91 -17.39 -19.96
CA PRO A 726 20.31 -16.19 -20.67
C PRO A 726 21.63 -15.64 -20.12
N ASP A 727 22.68 -15.62 -20.95
CA ASP A 727 24.02 -15.15 -20.60
C ASP A 727 24.08 -13.63 -20.38
N ALA A 728 23.13 -12.89 -20.94
CA ALA A 728 23.10 -11.44 -20.83
C ALA A 728 22.55 -10.98 -19.46
N ILE A 729 23.33 -10.13 -18.77
CA ILE A 729 22.85 -9.39 -17.59
C ILE A 729 21.59 -8.62 -18.00
N LYS A 730 20.46 -8.95 -17.38
CA LYS A 730 19.20 -8.24 -17.59
C LYS A 730 19.13 -7.04 -16.65
N LYS A 731 18.77 -5.87 -17.19
CA LYS A 731 18.46 -4.69 -16.40
C LYS A 731 16.95 -4.43 -16.49
N PRO A 732 16.16 -4.77 -15.45
CA PRO A 732 14.72 -4.55 -15.47
C PRO A 732 14.41 -3.06 -15.65
N SER A 733 13.56 -2.72 -16.62
CA SER A 733 13.21 -1.32 -16.88
C SER A 733 12.68 -0.67 -15.60
N VAL A 734 13.18 0.52 -15.30
CA VAL A 734 12.71 1.33 -14.15
C VAL A 734 11.24 1.70 -14.32
N MET A 735 10.76 1.77 -15.57
CA MET A 735 9.37 2.08 -15.89
C MET A 735 8.37 0.99 -15.47
N LEU A 736 8.86 -0.19 -15.08
CA LEU A 736 8.03 -1.29 -14.57
C LEU A 736 7.80 -1.21 -13.06
N ARG A 737 8.45 -0.26 -12.37
CA ARG A 737 8.23 -0.09 -10.93
C ARG A 737 6.76 0.28 -10.67
N ARG A 738 6.29 -0.11 -9.49
CA ARG A 738 4.94 0.21 -9.04
C ARG A 738 4.74 1.73 -8.99
N ASN A 739 3.52 2.19 -9.30
CA ASN A 739 3.12 3.60 -9.37
C ASN A 739 3.78 4.45 -10.47
N VAL A 740 4.64 3.89 -11.34
CA VAL A 740 5.16 4.63 -12.50
C VAL A 740 4.04 5.08 -13.44
N ALA A 741 2.99 4.28 -13.58
CA ALA A 741 1.81 4.65 -14.38
C ALA A 741 1.06 5.89 -13.83
N ASN A 742 1.30 6.25 -12.57
CA ASN A 742 0.73 7.45 -11.92
C ASN A 742 1.68 8.65 -11.98
N ILE A 743 2.83 8.56 -12.67
CA ILE A 743 3.71 9.71 -12.88
C ILE A 743 2.96 10.72 -13.75
N ASP A 744 2.90 11.96 -13.27
CA ASP A 744 2.41 13.09 -14.03
C ASP A 744 3.42 13.44 -15.15
N ILE A 745 3.21 12.84 -16.32
CA ILE A 745 4.04 13.08 -17.50
C ILE A 745 4.01 14.55 -17.93
N GLY A 746 2.94 15.29 -17.64
CA GLY A 746 2.86 16.73 -17.90
C GLY A 746 3.92 17.49 -17.10
N LYS A 747 4.02 17.21 -15.80
CA LYS A 747 5.06 17.79 -14.94
C LYS A 747 6.47 17.32 -15.30
N VAL A 748 6.64 16.06 -15.68
CA VAL A 748 7.95 15.56 -16.15
C VAL A 748 8.38 16.29 -17.42
N LYS A 749 7.47 16.53 -18.36
CA LYS A 749 7.75 17.33 -19.57
C LYS A 749 8.07 18.78 -19.24
N ALA A 750 7.36 19.39 -18.29
CA ALA A 750 7.65 20.74 -17.82
C ALA A 750 9.05 20.81 -17.20
N MET A 751 9.42 19.83 -16.36
CA MET A 751 10.75 19.73 -15.80
C MET A 751 11.81 19.50 -16.88
N PHE A 752 11.55 18.66 -17.87
CA PHE A 752 12.45 18.46 -19.01
C PHE A 752 12.68 19.77 -19.78
N ALA A 753 11.60 20.50 -20.11
CA ALA A 753 11.66 21.77 -20.81
C ALA A 753 12.36 22.89 -20.01
N GLU A 754 12.41 22.78 -18.67
CA GLU A 754 13.16 23.71 -17.83
C GLU A 754 14.68 23.60 -18.02
N TYR A 755 15.18 22.39 -18.32
CA TYR A 755 16.60 22.10 -18.47
C TYR A 755 17.05 21.90 -19.92
N ASP A 756 16.14 21.67 -20.87
CA ASP A 756 16.36 21.70 -22.32
C ASP A 756 16.35 23.16 -22.80
N THR A 757 17.39 23.91 -22.45
CA THR A 757 17.46 25.38 -22.61
C THR A 757 17.49 25.84 -24.05
N ASP A 758 17.94 24.99 -24.97
CA ASP A 758 17.93 25.23 -26.41
C ASP A 758 16.72 24.62 -27.13
N ALA A 759 15.82 23.96 -26.38
CA ALA A 759 14.58 23.34 -26.84
C ALA A 759 14.78 22.34 -28.00
N ASN A 760 15.95 21.69 -28.05
CA ASN A 760 16.30 20.76 -29.12
C ASN A 760 15.74 19.33 -28.88
N GLY A 761 15.15 19.09 -27.71
CA GLY A 761 14.60 17.79 -27.32
C GLY A 761 15.64 16.84 -26.70
N SER A 762 16.80 17.34 -26.28
CA SER A 762 17.88 16.58 -25.64
C SER A 762 18.64 17.42 -24.61
N ILE A 763 19.16 16.79 -23.57
CA ILE A 763 19.93 17.46 -22.51
C ILE A 763 21.42 17.30 -22.79
N SER A 764 22.11 18.42 -22.99
CA SER A 764 23.58 18.48 -23.13
C SER A 764 24.29 18.30 -21.78
N LEU A 765 25.62 18.07 -21.79
CA LEU A 765 26.39 17.96 -20.55
C LEU A 765 26.31 19.22 -19.67
N PRO A 766 26.45 20.45 -20.20
CA PRO A 766 26.27 21.67 -19.39
C PRO A 766 24.89 21.78 -18.73
N GLU A 767 23.82 21.47 -19.46
CA GLU A 767 22.46 21.48 -18.92
C GLU A 767 22.26 20.39 -17.86
N PHE A 768 22.85 19.21 -18.07
CA PHE A 768 22.86 18.16 -17.07
C PHE A 768 23.64 18.56 -15.81
N GLU A 769 24.79 19.23 -15.97
CA GLU A 769 25.57 19.79 -14.87
C GLU A 769 24.76 20.82 -14.07
N GLU A 770 24.10 21.76 -14.76
CA GLU A 770 23.20 22.73 -14.13
C GLU A 770 22.06 22.04 -13.39
N MET A 771 21.43 21.03 -14.01
CA MET A 771 20.36 20.25 -13.40
C MET A 771 20.83 19.57 -12.12
N VAL A 772 21.96 18.85 -12.12
CA VAL A 772 22.43 18.15 -10.91
C VAL A 772 22.91 19.10 -9.82
N VAL A 773 23.44 20.28 -10.19
CA VAL A 773 23.81 21.34 -9.24
C VAL A 773 22.57 21.96 -8.61
N LYS A 774 21.56 22.31 -9.41
CA LYS A 774 20.30 22.90 -8.93
C LYS A 774 19.50 21.94 -8.06
N LEU A 775 19.50 20.65 -8.40
CA LEU A 775 18.88 19.59 -7.59
C LEU A 775 19.69 19.25 -6.32
N GLY A 776 20.89 19.83 -6.14
CA GLY A 776 21.72 19.58 -4.95
C GLY A 776 22.34 18.17 -4.89
N VAL A 777 22.41 17.47 -6.04
CA VAL A 777 22.92 16.09 -6.13
C VAL A 777 24.27 15.99 -6.81
N ALA A 778 24.83 17.12 -7.27
CA ALA A 778 26.16 17.19 -7.85
C ALA A 778 27.24 16.69 -6.86
N PRO A 779 28.10 15.73 -7.27
CA PRO A 779 29.22 15.28 -6.44
C PRO A 779 30.21 16.41 -6.15
N LEU A 780 30.33 16.83 -4.89
CA LEU A 780 31.35 17.80 -4.48
C LEU A 780 32.75 17.16 -4.44
N LYS A 781 33.78 17.92 -4.81
CA LYS A 781 35.18 17.54 -4.62
C LYS A 781 35.45 17.42 -3.12
N GLN A 782 36.15 16.36 -2.71
CA GLN A 782 36.71 16.31 -1.36
C GLN A 782 37.96 17.18 -1.35
N ASP A 783 37.96 18.26 -0.57
CA ASP A 783 39.14 19.11 -0.40
C ASP A 783 40.23 18.31 0.32
N ALA A 784 41.32 18.00 -0.39
CA ALA A 784 42.47 17.30 0.15
C ALA A 784 43.08 18.01 1.38
N GLU A 785 42.91 19.34 1.50
CA GLU A 785 43.37 20.12 2.65
C GLU A 785 42.48 19.98 3.90
N VAL A 786 41.18 19.71 3.75
CA VAL A 786 40.23 19.54 4.86
C VAL A 786 40.40 18.18 5.54
N VAL A 787 40.79 17.16 4.78
CA VAL A 787 41.19 15.85 5.32
C VAL A 787 42.45 15.99 6.17
N ALA A 788 43.45 16.74 5.70
CA ALA A 788 44.70 16.98 6.44
C ALA A 788 44.53 17.83 7.71
N THR A 789 43.54 18.74 7.74
CA THR A 789 43.24 19.55 8.94
C THR A 789 42.43 18.78 9.98
N ARG A 790 41.54 17.86 9.59
CA ARG A 790 40.81 16.98 10.54
C ARG A 790 41.74 16.05 11.32
N THR A 791 42.78 15.53 10.67
CA THR A 791 43.81 14.70 11.35
C THR A 791 44.59 15.50 12.40
N LYS A 792 44.89 16.77 12.14
CA LYS A 792 45.65 17.64 13.06
C LYS A 792 44.84 18.19 14.24
N VAL A 793 43.51 18.33 14.11
CA VAL A 793 42.66 18.81 15.21
C VAL A 793 42.35 17.70 16.21
N GLN A 794 42.26 16.43 15.77
CA GLN A 794 42.03 15.30 16.69
C GLN A 794 43.27 14.90 17.50
N GLU A 795 44.50 15.10 17.01
CA GLU A 795 45.72 14.88 17.80
C GLU A 795 45.87 15.86 18.97
N LYS A 796 45.19 17.03 18.94
CA LYS A 796 45.23 18.00 20.04
C LYS A 796 44.20 17.77 21.13
N THR A 797 43.15 16.97 20.90
CA THR A 797 42.09 16.72 21.89
C THR A 797 42.34 15.50 22.78
N VAL A 798 43.45 14.76 22.57
CA VAL A 798 43.88 13.63 23.43
C VAL A 798 44.87 14.07 24.52
N LYS A 799 45.09 15.38 24.70
CA LYS A 799 45.80 15.94 25.86
C LYS A 799 45.08 17.18 26.42
N VAL A 800 43.91 16.97 27.03
CA VAL A 800 43.40 17.75 28.19
C VAL A 800 42.60 16.81 29.06
#